data_AF-A0A815IWQ3-F1
#
_entry.id   AF-A0A815IWQ3-F1
#
_cell.length_a   1.000
_cell.length_b   1.000
_cell.length_c   1.000
_cell.angle_alpha   90.00
_cell.angle_beta   90.00
_cell.angle_gamma   90.00
#
_symmetry.space_group_name_H-M   'P 1'
#
loop_
_entity.id
_entity.type
_entity.pdbx_description
1 polymer ?
#
loop_
_entity_poly.entity_id
_entity_poly.type
_entity_poly.pdbx_seq_one_letter_code
_entity_poly.pdbx_strand_id
1 'polypeptide(L)'
;KHLSQMQKRSTMVPHCKSGNISQWSSENLTNTNESSTDGEYSMYIGDDDSLDFNEQIGLSDKTSVLQEFDDERDKKRELDENENKNKISSTNPQKRKRQSSSCRQVFYNAIEILKMVQTAERDDTYDDLPKRVVDDRIFLIDYSESNRLDCRKDENGTWLAGGSSLDHFVESSPQIFNVARINFDQTWTYRTRQGHKYIEHHVTNDQIISVERAYYRNKSNPELRRLVAFSKNIKNNEEHHFPICIQYVWTADNTTRSAGKPHANAKRKIQPFQSRTTTTLREIQAAAVTGKPTTTYAQRLQDEEQQQSNSITQMIRDKDQINYARKIDIYSTVNISLQEQYFELMNRTTTQADGYIASITTTRAQSPMILLCDPVQIQEVIKNCCNPDCEENSILGIDTTFDLGTFYVTPTTFRNRCVRQVRTGYYPLMSGPVLISYNKNFEAYSHLLLYIQDVTNTAGKKLIAIGSDGDGAIMKAINTHLSTTTHLLCTRHVLKNIERKLKEMNSSECDRDKIISSIFYDKDSLISAESDEHYDLLFENLHDLWNDHAPDGFVEWFRDYYEYKFKHNLIASARQQAGIKPNDKYTPFYYTNDNESFNHKLKNETDWTTKPLLQIVEMLQRSAQTEETLLIRSMQQIGEFSLVGQFQKFQYDTIIWNGKSDDERTNIKQKFHETQFVTSHPQRRPLAIDPSAGKKPGASTRNTKTV
;
A
#
# COMPACT_ATOMS: atom_id res chain seq x y z
N LYS A 1 40.14 8.59 -21.77
CA LYS A 1 40.55 9.71 -22.67
C LYS A 1 39.36 10.58 -23.13
N HIS A 2 38.29 10.70 -22.34
CA HIS A 2 37.17 11.63 -22.60
C HIS A 2 36.73 12.36 -21.32
N LEU A 3 37.70 12.84 -20.53
CA LEU A 3 37.46 13.53 -19.25
C LEU A 3 38.44 14.71 -19.01
N SER A 4 38.93 15.38 -20.07
CA SER A 4 39.81 16.56 -19.94
C SER A 4 39.38 17.78 -20.76
N GLN A 5 38.08 17.98 -20.98
CA GLN A 5 37.55 19.17 -21.69
C GLN A 5 36.32 19.81 -21.01
N MET A 6 36.25 19.79 -19.68
CA MET A 6 35.28 20.62 -18.92
C MET A 6 35.93 21.41 -17.78
N GLN A 7 37.19 21.80 -17.96
CA GLN A 7 37.87 22.80 -17.11
C GLN A 7 38.54 23.82 -18.03
N LYS A 8 37.82 24.91 -18.32
CA LYS A 8 38.30 26.26 -18.68
C LYS A 8 37.12 27.03 -19.28
N ARG A 9 36.34 27.69 -18.43
CA ARG A 9 35.53 28.88 -18.73
C ARG A 9 34.95 29.41 -17.41
N SER A 10 35.79 30.12 -16.65
CA SER A 10 35.33 31.12 -15.69
C SER A 10 36.44 32.13 -15.53
N THR A 11 36.32 33.22 -16.27
CA THR A 11 36.99 34.52 -16.14
C THR A 11 36.68 35.24 -17.44
N MET A 12 35.62 36.04 -17.46
CA MET A 12 35.58 37.32 -18.17
C MET A 12 34.26 38.04 -17.93
N VAL A 13 34.39 39.23 -17.33
CA VAL A 13 33.39 40.29 -17.20
C VAL A 13 32.91 40.72 -18.60
N PRO A 14 31.61 40.97 -18.86
CA PRO A 14 31.19 41.55 -20.12
C PRO A 14 31.09 43.08 -20.02
N HIS A 15 31.87 43.74 -20.86
CA HIS A 15 31.64 45.11 -21.30
C HIS A 15 30.49 45.14 -22.32
N CYS A 16 29.63 46.15 -22.17
CA CYS A 16 28.62 46.56 -23.14
C CYS A 16 29.27 46.90 -24.50
N LYS A 17 28.79 46.32 -25.61
CA LYS A 17 28.53 47.03 -26.87
C LYS A 17 27.84 46.18 -27.94
N SER A 18 26.93 46.87 -28.63
CA SER A 18 26.08 46.56 -29.77
C SER A 18 26.81 46.02 -31.02
N GLY A 19 26.12 45.15 -31.78
CA GLY A 19 26.46 44.87 -33.18
C GLY A 19 25.73 43.66 -33.76
N ASN A 20 24.77 43.93 -34.66
CA ASN A 20 24.03 42.96 -35.48
C ASN A 20 24.94 42.01 -36.29
N ILE A 21 24.47 40.77 -36.54
CA ILE A 21 24.21 40.22 -37.89
C ILE A 21 23.78 38.72 -37.84
N SER A 22 22.63 38.50 -38.48
CA SER A 22 22.08 37.33 -39.21
C SER A 22 22.02 35.92 -38.61
N GLN A 23 20.76 35.50 -38.40
CA GLN A 23 20.08 34.32 -38.97
C GLN A 23 20.83 32.98 -38.95
N TRP A 24 20.20 31.97 -38.34
CA TRP A 24 19.76 30.74 -39.01
C TRP A 24 18.53 30.20 -38.28
N SER A 25 17.56 29.74 -39.07
CA SER A 25 16.17 29.44 -38.76
C SER A 25 15.94 28.07 -38.13
N SER A 26 14.97 27.98 -37.21
CA SER A 26 14.19 26.76 -36.99
C SER A 26 12.77 27.13 -36.56
N GLU A 27 11.80 26.64 -37.33
CA GLU A 27 10.37 26.93 -37.24
C GLU A 27 9.68 26.27 -36.02
N ASN A 28 8.83 27.07 -35.39
CA ASN A 28 7.48 26.79 -34.89
C ASN A 28 7.17 25.45 -34.17
N LEU A 29 6.99 25.55 -32.84
CA LEU A 29 5.91 24.89 -32.13
C LEU A 29 5.22 25.93 -31.23
N THR A 30 3.93 26.11 -31.48
CA THR A 30 3.04 27.10 -30.86
C THR A 30 2.75 26.80 -29.40
N ASN A 31 3.02 27.80 -28.56
CA ASN A 31 2.53 27.94 -27.19
C ASN A 31 1.01 28.18 -27.16
N THR A 32 0.33 27.51 -26.24
CA THR A 32 -0.91 28.03 -25.63
C THR A 32 -0.65 28.19 -24.14
N ASN A 33 -0.61 29.45 -23.73
CA ASN A 33 -0.68 29.91 -22.34
C ASN A 33 -1.99 29.42 -21.70
N GLU A 34 -1.93 29.03 -20.43
CA GLU A 34 -3.01 29.34 -19.49
C GLU A 34 -2.41 29.71 -18.12
N SER A 35 -2.81 30.89 -17.69
CA SER A 35 -2.41 31.63 -16.50
C SER A 35 -3.26 31.21 -15.29
N SER A 36 -2.62 30.82 -14.19
CA SER A 36 -3.27 30.74 -12.88
C SER A 36 -3.24 32.12 -12.21
N THR A 37 -4.39 32.75 -12.10
CA THR A 37 -4.65 33.95 -11.32
C THR A 37 -4.81 33.59 -9.85
N ASP A 38 -3.84 33.93 -9.01
CA ASP A 38 -3.99 33.96 -7.55
C ASP A 38 -4.35 35.40 -7.13
N GLY A 39 -5.54 35.55 -6.55
CA GLY A 39 -6.01 36.80 -5.96
C GLY A 39 -5.64 36.87 -4.47
N GLU A 40 -4.90 37.92 -4.12
CA GLU A 40 -4.66 38.40 -2.75
C GLU A 40 -5.95 38.84 -2.07
N TYR A 41 -6.11 38.61 -0.76
CA TYR A 41 -6.89 39.51 0.10
C TYR A 41 -6.39 39.48 1.56
N SER A 42 -5.63 40.53 1.90
CA SER A 42 -5.64 41.38 3.11
C SER A 42 -6.30 40.86 4.41
N MET A 43 -5.46 40.69 5.45
CA MET A 43 -5.86 40.68 6.88
C MET A 43 -6.29 42.07 7.38
N TYR A 44 -7.37 42.13 8.16
CA TYR A 44 -7.59 43.20 9.15
C TYR A 44 -8.06 42.58 10.47
N ILE A 45 -7.47 43.06 11.57
CA ILE A 45 -7.81 42.76 12.96
C ILE A 45 -8.87 43.78 13.42
N GLY A 46 -9.87 43.32 14.19
CA GLY A 46 -10.79 44.17 14.94
C GLY A 46 -11.73 43.36 15.82
N ASP A 47 -11.64 43.57 17.13
CA ASP A 47 -12.44 42.98 18.20
C ASP A 47 -13.86 43.59 18.32
N ASP A 48 -14.69 42.85 19.05
CA ASP A 48 -15.89 43.21 19.83
C ASP A 48 -17.31 43.29 19.22
N ASP A 49 -18.17 42.61 19.99
CA ASP A 49 -19.57 42.81 20.36
C ASP A 49 -20.76 42.54 19.41
N SER A 50 -21.60 41.65 19.96
CA SER A 50 -23.03 41.42 19.80
C SER A 50 -23.81 42.35 18.88
N LEU A 51 -24.68 41.77 18.04
CA LEU A 51 -26.08 42.19 17.89
C LEU A 51 -26.89 41.09 17.18
N ASP A 52 -27.94 40.65 17.87
CA ASP A 52 -29.08 39.89 17.36
C ASP A 52 -29.75 40.60 16.17
N PHE A 53 -30.13 39.87 15.12
CA PHE A 53 -31.34 40.17 14.36
C PHE A 53 -31.85 38.93 13.60
N ASN A 54 -33.05 38.50 13.97
CA ASN A 54 -33.92 37.59 13.24
C ASN A 54 -34.21 38.11 11.83
N GLU A 55 -34.14 37.26 10.81
CA GLU A 55 -35.12 37.30 9.73
C GLU A 55 -35.37 35.91 9.13
N GLN A 56 -36.66 35.55 9.15
CA GLN A 56 -37.24 34.31 8.63
C GLN A 56 -37.22 34.30 7.10
N ILE A 57 -36.69 33.23 6.49
CA ILE A 57 -37.11 32.80 5.14
C ILE A 57 -37.20 31.26 5.07
N GLY A 58 -38.45 30.79 5.07
CA GLY A 58 -39.00 29.72 4.22
C GLY A 58 -38.27 28.38 4.08
N LEU A 59 -38.56 27.43 4.96
CA LEU A 59 -38.43 25.99 4.72
C LEU A 59 -39.79 25.42 4.33
N SER A 60 -40.03 25.21 3.04
CA SER A 60 -41.01 24.24 2.52
C SER A 60 -40.51 23.66 1.19
N ASP A 61 -40.84 22.40 0.95
CA ASP A 61 -40.62 21.62 -0.28
C ASP A 61 -39.25 20.99 -0.52
N LYS A 62 -38.97 19.86 0.16
CA LYS A 62 -38.21 18.72 -0.40
C LYS A 62 -38.67 17.35 0.11
N THR A 63 -39.95 17.18 0.43
CA THR A 63 -40.52 15.88 0.87
C THR A 63 -41.51 15.26 -0.12
N SER A 64 -41.78 15.87 -1.28
CA SER A 64 -42.78 15.37 -2.24
C SER A 64 -42.23 14.57 -3.42
N VAL A 65 -40.91 14.51 -3.66
CA VAL A 65 -40.34 13.84 -4.85
C VAL A 65 -39.90 12.39 -4.57
N LEU A 66 -39.82 11.97 -3.31
CA LEU A 66 -39.47 10.59 -2.94
C LEU A 66 -40.68 9.68 -2.74
N GLN A 67 -41.90 10.22 -2.73
CA GLN A 67 -43.13 9.44 -2.52
C GLN A 67 -43.82 9.03 -3.84
N GLU A 68 -43.52 9.71 -4.96
CA GLU A 68 -44.05 9.33 -6.28
C GLU A 68 -43.26 8.21 -6.98
N PHE A 69 -42.02 7.91 -6.54
CA PHE A 69 -41.18 6.86 -7.14
C PHE A 69 -41.42 5.45 -6.57
N ASP A 70 -41.92 5.34 -5.34
CA ASP A 70 -42.23 4.06 -4.71
C ASP A 70 -43.61 3.53 -5.13
N ASP A 71 -44.60 4.42 -5.35
CA ASP A 71 -45.95 4.07 -5.80
C ASP A 71 -46.01 3.58 -7.27
N GLU A 72 -45.10 4.00 -8.15
CA GLU A 72 -44.99 3.46 -9.52
C GLU A 72 -44.33 2.08 -9.56
N ARG A 73 -43.48 1.74 -8.59
CA ARG A 73 -42.79 0.45 -8.51
C ARG A 73 -43.72 -0.67 -8.04
N ASP A 74 -44.60 -0.36 -7.11
CA ASP A 74 -45.55 -1.32 -6.56
C ASP A 74 -46.74 -1.57 -7.52
N LYS A 75 -47.17 -0.56 -8.28
CA LYS A 75 -48.17 -0.76 -9.36
C LYS A 75 -47.65 -1.63 -10.51
N LYS A 76 -46.34 -1.62 -10.78
CA LYS A 76 -45.73 -2.46 -11.82
C LYS A 76 -45.58 -3.92 -11.39
N ARG A 77 -45.39 -4.18 -10.09
CA ARG A 77 -45.39 -5.53 -9.51
C ARG A 77 -46.78 -6.18 -9.48
N GLU A 78 -47.84 -5.41 -9.22
CA GLU A 78 -49.22 -5.93 -9.26
C GLU A 78 -49.73 -6.23 -10.68
N LEU A 79 -49.22 -5.54 -11.70
CA LEU A 79 -49.55 -5.82 -13.11
C LEU A 79 -48.88 -7.10 -13.63
N ASP A 80 -47.63 -7.36 -13.26
CA ASP A 80 -46.89 -8.57 -13.66
C ASP A 80 -47.38 -9.84 -12.94
N GLU A 81 -47.92 -9.72 -11.72
CA GLU A 81 -48.53 -10.85 -11.00
C GLU A 81 -49.95 -11.20 -11.49
N ASN A 82 -50.68 -10.25 -12.07
CA ASN A 82 -52.01 -10.48 -12.64
C ASN A 82 -51.96 -11.04 -14.08
N GLU A 83 -50.94 -10.73 -14.87
CA GLU A 83 -50.75 -11.36 -16.20
C GLU A 83 -50.32 -12.84 -16.10
N ASN A 84 -49.66 -13.24 -15.01
CA ASN A 84 -49.22 -14.62 -14.81
C ASN A 84 -50.33 -15.54 -14.25
N LYS A 85 -51.38 -14.97 -13.63
CA LYS A 85 -52.57 -15.71 -13.17
C LYS A 85 -53.61 -15.95 -14.27
N ASN A 86 -53.64 -15.13 -15.33
CA ASN A 86 -54.59 -15.28 -16.45
C ASN A 86 -54.13 -16.22 -17.59
N LYS A 87 -52.96 -16.85 -17.48
CA LYS A 87 -52.47 -17.87 -18.43
C LYS A 87 -52.63 -19.33 -17.97
N ILE A 88 -53.22 -19.57 -16.80
CA ILE A 88 -53.53 -20.90 -16.27
C ILE A 88 -55.05 -21.05 -16.10
N SER A 89 -55.81 -20.94 -17.19
CA SER A 89 -57.25 -21.27 -17.18
C SER A 89 -57.79 -21.61 -18.58
N SER A 90 -57.12 -22.50 -19.32
CA SER A 90 -57.81 -23.19 -20.43
C SER A 90 -57.14 -24.50 -20.83
N THR A 91 -57.49 -25.60 -20.16
CA THR A 91 -57.59 -26.92 -20.82
C THR A 91 -58.46 -27.87 -20.01
N ASN A 92 -59.44 -28.45 -20.72
CA ASN A 92 -60.52 -29.35 -20.29
C ASN A 92 -60.07 -30.60 -19.51
N PRO A 93 -60.81 -31.06 -18.48
CA PRO A 93 -60.50 -32.29 -17.75
C PRO A 93 -61.28 -33.47 -18.33
N GLN A 94 -60.73 -34.18 -19.32
CA GLN A 94 -61.19 -35.53 -19.64
C GLN A 94 -60.16 -36.31 -20.47
N LYS A 95 -59.95 -37.59 -20.09
CA LYS A 95 -59.20 -38.67 -20.78
C LYS A 95 -57.68 -38.74 -20.55
N ARG A 96 -57.24 -39.58 -19.59
CA ARG A 96 -56.74 -40.97 -19.83
C ARG A 96 -55.85 -41.44 -18.67
N LYS A 97 -56.31 -42.50 -17.98
CA LYS A 97 -55.42 -43.54 -17.43
C LYS A 97 -54.64 -44.16 -18.60
N ARG A 98 -53.32 -44.21 -18.51
CA ARG A 98 -52.47 -45.28 -19.06
C ARG A 98 -51.09 -45.27 -18.39
N GLN A 99 -50.66 -46.46 -18.01
CA GLN A 99 -49.40 -46.82 -17.35
C GLN A 99 -48.19 -46.66 -18.28
N SER A 100 -47.03 -46.53 -17.61
CA SER A 100 -45.63 -46.80 -18.04
C SER A 100 -45.11 -46.03 -19.27
N SER A 101 -43.91 -45.47 -19.29
CA SER A 101 -42.61 -45.99 -18.85
C SER A 101 -41.56 -44.88 -19.05
N SER A 102 -40.43 -45.00 -18.34
CA SER A 102 -39.20 -44.19 -18.48
C SER A 102 -39.18 -42.80 -17.79
N CYS A 103 -39.15 -42.79 -16.45
CA CYS A 103 -38.61 -41.66 -15.69
C CYS A 103 -37.20 -42.06 -15.21
N ARG A 104 -36.17 -41.84 -16.03
CA ARG A 104 -34.75 -41.93 -15.60
C ARG A 104 -34.21 -40.52 -15.39
N GLN A 105 -34.21 -40.09 -14.14
CA GLN A 105 -33.16 -39.25 -13.57
C GLN A 105 -33.31 -39.25 -12.03
N VAL A 106 -32.67 -40.20 -11.36
CA VAL A 106 -32.60 -40.23 -9.89
C VAL A 106 -31.12 -40.04 -9.56
N PHE A 107 -30.74 -38.80 -9.24
CA PHE A 107 -29.45 -38.56 -8.59
C PHE A 107 -29.35 -39.44 -7.34
N TYR A 108 -28.14 -39.87 -7.00
CA TYR A 108 -27.95 -40.65 -5.78
C TYR A 108 -28.45 -39.88 -4.56
N ASN A 109 -29.12 -40.60 -3.67
CA ASN A 109 -29.51 -40.06 -2.38
C ASN A 109 -28.31 -40.01 -1.44
N ALA A 110 -28.44 -39.27 -0.33
CA ALA A 110 -27.33 -39.06 0.60
C ALA A 110 -26.79 -40.36 1.22
N ILE A 111 -27.63 -41.38 1.44
CA ILE A 111 -27.20 -42.68 1.98
C ILE A 111 -26.35 -43.43 0.96
N GLU A 112 -26.74 -43.41 -0.32
CA GLU A 112 -25.97 -44.05 -1.39
C GLU A 112 -24.59 -43.37 -1.55
N ILE A 113 -24.55 -42.05 -1.49
CA ILE A 113 -23.31 -41.26 -1.55
C ILE A 113 -22.37 -41.62 -0.39
N LEU A 114 -22.89 -41.66 0.85
CA LEU A 114 -22.08 -42.02 2.02
C LEU A 114 -21.47 -43.41 1.91
N LYS A 115 -22.22 -44.40 1.39
CA LYS A 115 -21.69 -45.75 1.16
C LYS A 115 -20.56 -45.77 0.12
N MET A 116 -20.70 -45.02 -0.97
CA MET A 116 -19.67 -44.92 -2.00
C MET A 116 -18.40 -44.25 -1.45
N VAL A 117 -18.57 -43.14 -0.74
CA VAL A 117 -17.46 -42.38 -0.14
C VAL A 117 -16.70 -43.21 0.88
N GLN A 118 -17.39 -43.91 1.80
CA GLN A 118 -16.72 -44.81 2.75
C GLN A 118 -15.99 -45.98 2.10
N THR A 119 -16.44 -46.44 0.94
CA THR A 119 -15.78 -47.52 0.22
C THR A 119 -14.49 -46.99 -0.42
N ALA A 120 -14.54 -45.82 -1.06
CA ALA A 120 -13.37 -45.18 -1.65
C ALA A 120 -12.29 -44.82 -0.61
N GLU A 121 -12.69 -44.34 0.57
CA GLU A 121 -11.73 -44.07 1.67
C GLU A 121 -10.98 -45.32 2.14
N ARG A 122 -11.61 -46.51 2.06
CA ARG A 122 -10.95 -47.77 2.43
C ARG A 122 -9.99 -48.27 1.36
N ASP A 123 -10.34 -48.04 0.10
CA ASP A 123 -9.61 -48.56 -1.04
C ASP A 123 -8.56 -47.56 -1.58
N ASP A 124 -8.52 -46.33 -1.05
CA ASP A 124 -7.64 -45.21 -1.46
C ASP A 124 -7.70 -44.95 -2.97
N THR A 125 -8.92 -44.94 -3.52
CA THR A 125 -9.18 -44.79 -4.95
C THR A 125 -9.99 -43.53 -5.21
N TYR A 126 -9.32 -42.50 -5.74
CA TYR A 126 -9.92 -41.21 -6.08
C TYR A 126 -9.76 -40.88 -7.55
N ASP A 127 -10.71 -40.11 -8.07
CA ASP A 127 -10.70 -39.60 -9.42
C ASP A 127 -10.07 -38.20 -9.47
N ASP A 128 -9.47 -37.86 -10.62
CA ASP A 128 -9.15 -36.48 -10.97
C ASP A 128 -10.42 -35.63 -11.11
N LEU A 129 -10.27 -34.31 -10.98
CA LEU A 129 -11.35 -33.36 -11.24
C LEU A 129 -11.97 -33.59 -12.64
N PRO A 130 -13.32 -33.58 -12.78
CA PRO A 130 -13.98 -33.97 -14.02
C PRO A 130 -13.60 -33.08 -15.21
N LYS A 131 -13.10 -33.70 -16.28
CA LYS A 131 -12.75 -33.04 -17.56
C LYS A 131 -13.76 -33.42 -18.63
N ARG A 132 -14.44 -32.41 -19.18
CA ARG A 132 -15.33 -32.47 -20.35
C ARG A 132 -16.23 -33.72 -20.39
N VAL A 133 -17.10 -33.88 -19.38
CA VAL A 133 -17.95 -35.06 -19.21
C VAL A 133 -19.08 -35.07 -20.26
N VAL A 134 -19.15 -36.13 -21.07
CA VAL A 134 -20.13 -36.29 -22.16
C VAL A 134 -21.10 -37.46 -21.94
N ASP A 135 -20.99 -38.12 -20.80
CA ASP A 135 -21.73 -39.31 -20.42
C ASP A 135 -22.20 -39.26 -18.96
N ASP A 136 -23.10 -40.17 -18.58
CA ASP A 136 -23.53 -40.29 -17.19
C ASP A 136 -22.38 -40.90 -16.39
N ARG A 137 -21.83 -40.13 -15.44
CA ARG A 137 -20.62 -40.51 -14.72
C ARG A 137 -20.62 -39.98 -13.30
N ILE A 138 -19.88 -40.66 -12.43
CA ILE A 138 -19.67 -40.29 -11.04
C ILE A 138 -18.16 -40.18 -10.83
N PHE A 139 -17.76 -39.18 -10.05
CA PHE A 139 -16.39 -38.96 -9.66
C PHE A 139 -16.32 -38.84 -8.14
N LEU A 140 -15.34 -39.49 -7.53
CA LEU A 140 -15.03 -39.37 -6.10
C LEU A 140 -13.69 -38.65 -5.97
N ILE A 141 -13.74 -37.39 -5.55
CA ILE A 141 -12.57 -36.51 -5.50
C ILE A 141 -12.06 -36.45 -4.06
N ASP A 142 -10.76 -36.64 -3.84
CA ASP A 142 -10.16 -36.43 -2.52
C ASP A 142 -10.30 -34.96 -2.10
N TYR A 143 -10.80 -34.77 -0.87
CA TYR A 143 -10.92 -33.45 -0.27
C TYR A 143 -9.56 -32.86 0.13
N SER A 144 -8.56 -33.70 0.43
CA SER A 144 -7.23 -33.26 0.87
C SER A 144 -6.44 -32.55 -0.25
N GLU A 145 -6.72 -32.92 -1.50
CA GLU A 145 -6.01 -32.40 -2.69
C GLU A 145 -6.79 -31.31 -3.45
N SER A 146 -8.10 -31.12 -3.18
CA SER A 146 -8.97 -30.24 -3.97
C SER A 146 -9.84 -29.29 -3.13
N ASN A 147 -9.75 -27.98 -3.41
CA ASN A 147 -10.58 -26.97 -2.74
C ASN A 147 -12.08 -27.17 -3.06
N ARG A 148 -12.93 -27.19 -2.02
CA ARG A 148 -14.40 -27.24 -2.09
C ARG A 148 -15.01 -26.27 -3.12
N LEU A 149 -14.41 -25.10 -3.31
CA LEU A 149 -14.87 -24.09 -4.27
C LEU A 149 -14.56 -24.44 -5.73
N ASP A 150 -13.52 -25.23 -5.98
CA ASP A 150 -13.08 -25.61 -7.32
C ASP A 150 -13.88 -26.80 -7.86
N CYS A 151 -14.33 -27.70 -6.99
CA CYS A 151 -15.25 -28.80 -7.33
C CYS A 151 -16.62 -28.32 -7.85
N ARG A 152 -16.95 -27.03 -7.65
CA ARG A 152 -18.12 -26.39 -8.23
C ARG A 152 -17.88 -25.88 -9.66
N LYS A 153 -16.67 -26.03 -10.21
CA LYS A 153 -16.30 -25.61 -11.56
C LYS A 153 -15.80 -26.84 -12.35
N ASP A 154 -16.08 -26.86 -13.64
CA ASP A 154 -15.63 -27.92 -14.55
C ASP A 154 -15.47 -27.35 -15.97
N GLU A 155 -15.07 -28.22 -16.90
CA GLU A 155 -14.92 -27.88 -18.32
C GLU A 155 -16.24 -27.93 -19.11
N ASN A 156 -17.37 -28.24 -18.47
CA ASN A 156 -18.69 -28.33 -19.11
C ASN A 156 -19.41 -26.97 -19.19
N GLY A 157 -18.81 -25.92 -18.65
CA GLY A 157 -19.22 -24.53 -18.83
C GLY A 157 -19.95 -23.95 -17.62
N THR A 158 -21.05 -23.22 -17.86
CA THR A 158 -21.77 -22.50 -16.79
C THR A 158 -22.96 -23.30 -16.27
N TRP A 159 -23.11 -23.31 -14.96
CA TRP A 159 -24.15 -24.04 -14.24
C TRP A 159 -25.14 -23.09 -13.57
N LEU A 160 -26.43 -23.40 -13.66
CA LEU A 160 -27.53 -22.76 -12.93
C LEU A 160 -27.82 -23.61 -11.68
N ALA A 161 -27.88 -22.98 -10.51
CA ALA A 161 -28.21 -23.67 -9.27
C ALA A 161 -29.69 -24.06 -9.23
N GLY A 162 -29.98 -25.31 -8.90
CA GLY A 162 -31.33 -25.87 -8.80
C GLY A 162 -31.84 -26.04 -7.36
N GLY A 163 -31.00 -25.76 -6.36
CA GLY A 163 -31.29 -25.94 -4.94
C GLY A 163 -30.19 -26.72 -4.21
N SER A 164 -30.19 -26.65 -2.88
CA SER A 164 -29.31 -27.42 -2.00
C SER A 164 -30.15 -28.10 -0.92
N SER A 165 -29.79 -29.33 -0.56
CA SER A 165 -30.38 -30.05 0.57
C SER A 165 -29.26 -30.47 1.53
N LEU A 166 -29.44 -30.21 2.83
CA LEU A 166 -28.55 -30.63 3.90
C LEU A 166 -29.26 -31.71 4.72
N ASP A 167 -28.68 -32.89 4.77
CA ASP A 167 -29.20 -34.03 5.51
C ASP A 167 -28.17 -34.48 6.56
N HIS A 168 -28.64 -34.91 7.74
CA HIS A 168 -27.79 -35.37 8.83
C HIS A 168 -28.02 -36.86 9.10
N PHE A 169 -26.94 -37.60 9.36
CA PHE A 169 -26.93 -39.04 9.52
C PHE A 169 -26.10 -39.49 10.71
N VAL A 170 -26.44 -40.67 11.23
CA VAL A 170 -25.61 -41.45 12.14
C VAL A 170 -25.40 -42.82 11.54
N GLU A 171 -24.15 -43.28 11.57
CA GLU A 171 -23.81 -44.66 11.22
C GLU A 171 -24.05 -45.57 12.44
N SER A 172 -25.17 -46.29 12.44
CA SER A 172 -25.51 -47.19 13.56
C SER A 172 -24.75 -48.52 13.51
N SER A 173 -24.23 -48.87 12.34
CA SER A 173 -23.49 -50.10 12.04
C SER A 173 -22.74 -49.85 10.72
N PRO A 174 -21.64 -50.56 10.40
CA PRO A 174 -20.88 -50.31 9.17
C PRO A 174 -21.77 -50.26 7.92
N GLN A 175 -21.74 -49.13 7.21
CA GLN A 175 -22.57 -48.83 6.03
C GLN A 175 -24.10 -48.75 6.27
N ILE A 176 -24.56 -48.72 7.52
CA ILE A 176 -25.97 -48.53 7.89
C ILE A 176 -26.15 -47.12 8.48
N PHE A 177 -26.68 -46.22 7.65
CA PHE A 177 -26.94 -44.82 8.00
C PHE A 177 -28.42 -44.58 8.34
N ASN A 178 -28.68 -43.95 9.47
CA ASN A 178 -30.01 -43.48 9.84
C ASN A 178 -30.05 -41.96 9.84
N VAL A 179 -31.20 -41.38 9.45
CA VAL A 179 -31.40 -39.94 9.47
C VAL A 179 -31.44 -39.45 10.91
N ALA A 180 -30.53 -38.54 11.24
CA ALA A 180 -30.49 -37.84 12.52
C ALA A 180 -31.29 -36.53 12.43
N ARG A 181 -31.98 -36.17 13.51
CA ARG A 181 -32.73 -34.93 13.62
C ARG A 181 -32.33 -34.21 14.89
N ILE A 182 -32.26 -32.88 14.81
CA ILE A 182 -32.07 -32.02 15.97
C ILE A 182 -33.43 -31.71 16.59
N ASN A 183 -33.54 -31.90 17.90
CA ASN A 183 -34.69 -31.54 18.70
C ASN A 183 -34.62 -30.07 19.13
N PHE A 184 -35.73 -29.55 19.66
CA PHE A 184 -35.81 -28.16 20.14
C PHE A 184 -34.82 -27.85 21.28
N ASP A 185 -34.43 -28.86 22.04
CA ASP A 185 -33.42 -28.77 23.12
C ASP A 185 -31.97 -28.88 22.61
N GLN A 186 -31.77 -28.81 21.29
CA GLN A 186 -30.48 -28.99 20.61
C GLN A 186 -29.85 -30.37 20.79
N THR A 187 -30.59 -31.38 21.25
CA THR A 187 -30.13 -32.76 21.26
C THR A 187 -30.38 -33.43 19.92
N TRP A 188 -29.48 -34.33 19.52
CA TRP A 188 -29.65 -35.12 18.29
C TRP A 188 -30.26 -36.48 18.61
N THR A 189 -31.23 -36.89 17.80
CA THR A 189 -31.81 -38.24 17.86
C THR A 189 -31.96 -38.87 16.48
N TYR A 190 -31.95 -40.20 16.43
CA TYR A 190 -32.37 -40.96 15.25
C TYR A 190 -33.36 -42.04 15.66
N ARG A 191 -34.18 -42.51 14.70
CA ARG A 191 -35.21 -43.51 14.96
C ARG A 191 -34.93 -44.80 14.22
N THR A 192 -35.05 -45.92 14.92
CA THR A 192 -35.00 -47.27 14.35
C THR A 192 -36.36 -47.94 14.50
N ARG A 193 -36.70 -48.83 13.57
CA ARG A 193 -37.96 -49.59 13.63
C ARG A 193 -37.71 -50.95 14.27
N GLN A 194 -38.42 -51.24 15.36
CA GLN A 194 -38.48 -52.57 15.96
C GLN A 194 -39.93 -53.05 15.94
N GLY A 195 -40.26 -53.92 14.97
CA GLY A 195 -41.64 -54.38 14.72
C GLY A 195 -42.57 -53.24 14.27
N HIS A 196 -43.61 -52.96 15.06
CA HIS A 196 -44.57 -51.87 14.82
C HIS A 196 -44.26 -50.58 15.59
N LYS A 197 -43.17 -50.54 16.38
CA LYS A 197 -42.78 -49.36 17.17
C LYS A 197 -41.49 -48.74 16.63
N TYR A 198 -41.40 -47.42 16.74
CA TYR A 198 -40.17 -46.67 16.53
C TYR A 198 -39.47 -46.45 17.87
N ILE A 199 -38.18 -46.76 17.93
CA ILE A 199 -37.33 -46.48 19.09
C ILE A 199 -36.44 -45.32 18.72
N GLU A 200 -36.45 -44.30 19.58
CA GLU A 200 -35.63 -43.11 19.48
C GLU A 200 -34.34 -43.28 20.27
N HIS A 201 -33.22 -42.96 19.65
CA HIS A 201 -31.88 -43.09 20.21
C HIS A 201 -31.23 -41.71 20.24
N HIS A 202 -30.67 -41.33 21.39
CA HIS A 202 -29.89 -40.10 21.53
C HIS A 202 -28.46 -40.31 21.04
N VAL A 203 -27.91 -39.29 20.38
CA VAL A 203 -26.57 -39.31 19.81
C VAL A 203 -25.86 -38.01 20.08
N THR A 204 -24.54 -38.08 20.15
CA THR A 204 -23.66 -36.93 20.40
C THR A 204 -23.24 -36.28 19.10
N ASN A 205 -22.84 -35.01 19.14
CA ASN A 205 -22.45 -34.23 17.95
C ASN A 205 -21.30 -34.90 17.16
N ASP A 206 -20.40 -35.62 17.85
CA ASP A 206 -19.25 -36.31 17.26
C ASP A 206 -19.63 -37.54 16.42
N GLN A 207 -20.88 -37.99 16.52
CA GLN A 207 -21.43 -39.12 15.75
C GLN A 207 -22.18 -38.66 14.50
N ILE A 208 -22.38 -37.35 14.32
CA ILE A 208 -23.18 -36.79 13.23
C ILE A 208 -22.35 -36.63 11.96
N ILE A 209 -22.86 -37.20 10.87
CA ILE A 209 -22.36 -37.01 9.51
C ILE A 209 -23.35 -36.13 8.75
N SER A 210 -22.90 -34.99 8.25
CA SER A 210 -23.70 -34.05 7.47
C SER A 210 -23.38 -34.16 5.98
N VAL A 211 -24.41 -34.25 5.14
CA VAL A 211 -24.28 -34.35 3.68
C VAL A 211 -25.05 -33.21 3.02
N GLU A 212 -24.33 -32.29 2.39
CA GLU A 212 -24.89 -31.23 1.56
C GLU A 212 -24.88 -31.66 0.10
N ARG A 213 -26.07 -31.73 -0.52
CA ARG A 213 -26.25 -32.06 -1.93
C ARG A 213 -26.67 -30.82 -2.70
N ALA A 214 -25.77 -30.31 -3.55
CA ALA A 214 -26.02 -29.14 -4.39
C ALA A 214 -26.30 -29.56 -5.84
N TYR A 215 -27.48 -29.20 -6.34
CA TYR A 215 -27.94 -29.58 -7.68
C TYR A 215 -27.73 -28.45 -8.67
N TYR A 216 -27.32 -28.82 -9.89
CA TYR A 216 -27.08 -27.87 -10.95
C TYR A 216 -27.64 -28.35 -12.29
N ARG A 217 -28.09 -27.39 -13.10
CA ARG A 217 -28.45 -27.58 -14.51
C ARG A 217 -27.51 -26.77 -15.37
N ASN A 218 -26.94 -27.35 -16.42
CA ASN A 218 -26.06 -26.59 -17.29
C ASN A 218 -26.85 -25.52 -18.07
N LYS A 219 -26.31 -24.30 -18.10
CA LYS A 219 -26.98 -23.13 -18.69
C LYS A 219 -27.10 -23.24 -20.22
N SER A 220 -26.05 -23.75 -20.85
CA SER A 220 -25.96 -23.85 -22.31
C SER A 220 -26.56 -25.16 -22.84
N ASN A 221 -26.56 -26.19 -22.00
CA ASN A 221 -27.16 -27.49 -22.29
C ASN A 221 -28.07 -27.95 -21.12
N PRO A 222 -29.34 -27.52 -21.08
CA PRO A 222 -30.26 -27.86 -19.99
C PRO A 222 -30.48 -29.36 -19.74
N GLU A 223 -30.11 -30.20 -20.70
CA GLU A 223 -30.21 -31.65 -20.61
C GLU A 223 -29.11 -32.27 -19.76
N LEU A 224 -27.96 -31.58 -19.64
CA LEU A 224 -26.88 -31.94 -18.74
C LEU A 224 -27.16 -31.36 -17.35
N ARG A 225 -27.26 -32.25 -16.36
CA ARG A 225 -27.40 -31.90 -14.95
C ARG A 225 -26.26 -32.50 -14.15
N ARG A 226 -25.92 -31.89 -13.02
CA ARG A 226 -24.97 -32.49 -12.07
C ARG A 226 -25.41 -32.29 -10.62
N LEU A 227 -24.93 -33.18 -9.77
CA LEU A 227 -24.97 -33.09 -8.32
C LEU A 227 -23.53 -33.00 -7.82
N VAL A 228 -23.27 -32.07 -6.91
CA VAL A 228 -22.04 -32.04 -6.11
C VAL A 228 -22.43 -32.25 -4.65
N ALA A 229 -21.93 -33.32 -4.05
CA ALA A 229 -22.23 -33.70 -2.68
C ALA A 229 -20.99 -33.55 -1.80
N PHE A 230 -21.16 -32.80 -0.71
CA PHE A 230 -20.13 -32.55 0.29
C PHE A 230 -20.53 -33.24 1.59
N SER A 231 -19.65 -34.08 2.13
CA SER A 231 -19.89 -34.82 3.36
C SER A 231 -18.86 -34.39 4.41
N LYS A 232 -19.31 -34.20 5.66
CA LYS A 232 -18.43 -33.91 6.80
C LYS A 232 -18.95 -34.52 8.09
N ASN A 233 -18.08 -34.79 9.03
CA ASN A 233 -18.43 -35.02 10.43
C ASN A 233 -17.57 -34.14 11.32
N ILE A 234 -18.01 -33.98 12.56
CA ILE A 234 -17.22 -33.31 13.59
C ILE A 234 -16.69 -34.43 14.47
N LYS A 235 -15.40 -34.49 14.75
CA LYS A 235 -14.83 -35.39 15.77
C LYS A 235 -13.84 -34.59 16.60
N ASN A 236 -13.86 -34.74 17.92
CA ASN A 236 -12.96 -33.99 18.82
C ASN A 236 -12.95 -32.47 18.60
N ASN A 237 -14.10 -31.87 18.28
CA ASN A 237 -14.25 -30.46 17.88
C ASN A 237 -13.53 -30.04 16.59
N GLU A 238 -13.05 -30.97 15.78
CA GLU A 238 -12.46 -30.72 14.46
C GLU A 238 -13.41 -31.19 13.35
N GLU A 239 -13.51 -30.40 12.26
CA GLU A 239 -14.24 -30.82 11.07
C GLU A 239 -13.39 -31.79 10.26
N HIS A 240 -13.89 -33.01 10.11
CA HIS A 240 -13.32 -34.01 9.22
C HIS A 240 -14.19 -34.05 7.96
N HIS A 241 -13.56 -33.79 6.82
CA HIS A 241 -14.22 -33.81 5.52
C HIS A 241 -13.96 -35.15 4.84
N PHE A 242 -15.02 -35.69 4.24
CA PHE A 242 -14.92 -36.87 3.42
C PHE A 242 -14.71 -36.48 1.95
N PRO A 243 -14.26 -37.42 1.10
CA PRO A 243 -14.22 -37.26 -0.35
C PRO A 243 -15.52 -36.71 -0.96
N ILE A 244 -15.37 -35.87 -1.99
CA ILE A 244 -16.46 -35.17 -2.66
C ILE A 244 -17.02 -36.06 -3.77
N CYS A 245 -18.34 -36.25 -3.79
CA CYS A 245 -19.01 -36.97 -4.87
C CYS A 245 -19.59 -36.00 -5.91
N ILE A 246 -19.21 -36.18 -7.18
CA ILE A 246 -19.73 -35.41 -8.31
C ILE A 246 -20.42 -36.36 -9.29
N GLN A 247 -21.72 -36.22 -9.48
CA GLN A 247 -22.49 -37.03 -10.42
C GLN A 247 -23.02 -36.19 -11.58
N TYR A 248 -22.78 -36.62 -12.81
CA TYR A 248 -23.34 -36.05 -14.03
C TYR A 248 -24.45 -36.96 -14.58
N VAL A 249 -25.57 -36.36 -14.97
CA VAL A 249 -26.69 -37.07 -15.59
C VAL A 249 -27.26 -36.29 -16.77
N TRP A 250 -27.45 -36.97 -17.89
CA TRP A 250 -28.05 -36.45 -19.11
C TRP A 250 -29.53 -36.86 -19.19
N THR A 251 -30.42 -35.91 -19.47
CA THR A 251 -31.87 -36.19 -19.63
C THR A 251 -32.24 -36.68 -21.03
N ALA A 252 -31.36 -36.50 -22.01
CA ALA A 252 -31.63 -36.81 -23.41
C ALA A 252 -30.92 -38.09 -23.88
N ASP A 253 -31.47 -38.69 -24.94
CA ASP A 253 -30.92 -39.89 -25.58
C ASP A 253 -29.51 -39.63 -26.12
N ASN A 254 -28.67 -40.67 -26.15
CA ASN A 254 -27.23 -40.60 -26.42
C ASN A 254 -26.82 -39.89 -27.73
N THR A 255 -27.74 -39.66 -28.66
CA THR A 255 -27.48 -39.15 -30.01
C THR A 255 -27.31 -37.63 -30.11
N THR A 256 -27.58 -36.84 -29.06
CA THR A 256 -27.49 -35.35 -29.08
C THR A 256 -26.50 -34.74 -28.08
N ARG A 257 -25.70 -35.57 -27.39
CA ARG A 257 -24.74 -35.10 -26.37
C ARG A 257 -23.61 -34.30 -27.03
N SER A 258 -23.64 -32.98 -26.86
CA SER A 258 -22.64 -32.06 -27.42
C SER A 258 -22.04 -31.14 -26.36
N ALA A 259 -20.75 -30.83 -26.53
CA ALA A 259 -19.97 -30.04 -25.60
C ALA A 259 -20.21 -28.54 -25.81
N GLY A 260 -21.15 -27.97 -25.04
CA GLY A 260 -21.27 -26.54 -24.70
C GLY A 260 -21.49 -25.54 -25.85
N LYS A 261 -22.12 -24.40 -25.53
CA LYS A 261 -22.24 -23.24 -26.44
C LYS A 261 -21.28 -22.12 -26.02
N PRO A 262 -20.87 -21.22 -26.94
CA PRO A 262 -20.11 -20.01 -26.59
C PRO A 262 -20.86 -19.12 -25.60
N HIS A 263 -20.13 -18.25 -24.90
CA HIS A 263 -20.73 -17.28 -23.97
C HIS A 263 -21.67 -16.32 -24.72
N ALA A 264 -22.82 -15.97 -24.14
CA ALA A 264 -23.87 -15.16 -24.79
C ALA A 264 -23.39 -13.78 -25.30
N ASN A 265 -22.32 -13.23 -24.71
CA ASN A 265 -21.72 -11.95 -25.11
C ASN A 265 -20.56 -12.07 -26.13
N ALA A 266 -20.25 -13.28 -26.63
CA ALA A 266 -19.15 -13.48 -27.56
C ALA A 266 -19.56 -13.07 -28.99
N LYS A 267 -19.08 -11.92 -29.46
CA LYS A 267 -19.42 -11.40 -30.81
C LYS A 267 -18.82 -12.22 -31.97
N ARG A 268 -17.80 -13.06 -31.75
CA ARG A 268 -17.00 -13.72 -32.82
C ARG A 268 -16.38 -15.11 -32.52
N LYS A 269 -16.63 -15.76 -31.37
CA LYS A 269 -15.94 -17.04 -31.03
C LYS A 269 -16.87 -18.26 -31.14
N ILE A 270 -16.40 -19.28 -31.86
CA ILE A 270 -17.07 -20.58 -32.09
C ILE A 270 -16.91 -21.52 -30.88
N GLN A 271 -15.94 -21.29 -30.00
CA GLN A 271 -15.60 -22.22 -28.93
C GLN A 271 -16.52 -22.11 -27.69
N PRO A 272 -16.78 -23.22 -26.98
CA PRO A 272 -17.55 -23.24 -25.74
C PRO A 272 -16.95 -22.35 -24.65
N PHE A 273 -17.80 -21.74 -23.82
CA PHE A 273 -17.30 -21.04 -22.64
C PHE A 273 -16.73 -22.02 -21.62
N GLN A 274 -15.45 -21.86 -21.29
CA GLN A 274 -14.78 -22.62 -20.24
C GLN A 274 -14.66 -21.76 -18.98
N SER A 275 -15.16 -22.24 -17.85
CA SER A 275 -14.96 -21.57 -16.56
C SER A 275 -13.50 -21.66 -16.12
N ARG A 276 -13.08 -20.77 -15.23
CA ARG A 276 -11.88 -20.97 -14.41
C ARG A 276 -12.28 -21.44 -13.02
N THR A 277 -11.37 -22.15 -12.37
CA THR A 277 -11.47 -22.47 -10.94
C THR A 277 -11.45 -21.16 -10.13
N THR A 278 -11.97 -21.23 -8.92
CA THR A 278 -12.03 -20.06 -8.04
C THR A 278 -10.63 -19.71 -7.57
N THR A 279 -9.79 -20.72 -7.31
CA THR A 279 -8.39 -20.57 -6.93
C THR A 279 -7.59 -19.83 -8.01
N THR A 280 -7.67 -20.27 -9.27
CA THR A 280 -6.97 -19.59 -10.38
C THR A 280 -7.42 -18.15 -10.57
N LEU A 281 -8.71 -17.82 -10.39
CA LEU A 281 -9.17 -16.45 -10.46
C LEU A 281 -8.61 -15.58 -9.33
N ARG A 282 -8.50 -16.11 -8.11
CA ARG A 282 -7.89 -15.42 -6.97
C ARG A 282 -6.40 -15.19 -7.18
N GLU A 283 -5.70 -16.19 -7.71
CA GLU A 283 -4.27 -16.07 -8.03
C GLU A 283 -4.03 -15.00 -9.11
N ILE A 284 -4.87 -14.96 -10.14
CA ILE A 284 -4.83 -13.90 -11.16
C ILE A 284 -5.10 -12.54 -10.55
N GLN A 285 -6.07 -12.42 -9.64
CA GLN A 285 -6.37 -11.17 -8.94
C GLN A 285 -5.20 -10.71 -8.06
N ALA A 286 -4.64 -11.59 -7.23
CA ALA A 286 -3.49 -11.28 -6.38
C ALA A 286 -2.28 -10.84 -7.22
N ALA A 287 -2.00 -11.53 -8.33
CA ALA A 287 -0.90 -11.21 -9.22
C ALA A 287 -1.13 -9.91 -10.03
N ALA A 288 -2.40 -9.52 -10.23
CA ALA A 288 -2.76 -8.29 -10.92
C ALA A 288 -2.45 -7.02 -10.10
N VAL A 289 -2.43 -7.12 -8.76
CA VAL A 289 -2.13 -6.01 -7.84
C VAL A 289 -0.67 -5.56 -7.91
N THR A 290 0.25 -6.50 -8.14
CA THR A 290 1.69 -6.30 -7.89
C THR A 290 2.53 -6.09 -9.16
N GLY A 291 2.11 -6.61 -10.32
CA GLY A 291 2.93 -6.62 -11.54
C GLY A 291 2.29 -5.96 -12.77
N LYS A 292 3.13 -5.58 -13.75
CA LYS A 292 2.65 -5.10 -15.06
C LYS A 292 1.92 -6.24 -15.80
N PRO A 293 0.80 -6.00 -16.52
CA PRO A 293 -0.02 -7.09 -17.04
C PRO A 293 0.72 -8.02 -18.00
N THR A 294 1.67 -7.51 -18.78
CA THR A 294 2.50 -8.32 -19.68
C THR A 294 3.47 -9.23 -18.93
N THR A 295 4.12 -8.72 -17.88
CA THR A 295 5.11 -9.50 -17.11
C THR A 295 4.42 -10.53 -16.24
N THR A 296 3.30 -10.15 -15.61
CA THR A 296 2.48 -11.07 -14.82
C THR A 296 1.91 -12.20 -15.66
N TYR A 297 1.46 -11.92 -16.89
CA TYR A 297 0.99 -12.95 -17.82
C TYR A 297 2.11 -13.93 -18.19
N ALA A 298 3.30 -13.41 -18.52
CA ALA A 298 4.45 -14.25 -18.89
C ALA A 298 4.95 -15.13 -17.74
N GLN A 299 5.03 -14.57 -16.53
CA GLN A 299 5.38 -15.34 -15.32
C GLN A 299 4.35 -16.45 -15.09
N ARG A 300 3.07 -16.15 -15.24
CA ARG A 300 2.04 -17.16 -15.03
C ARG A 300 2.09 -18.32 -16.02
N LEU A 301 2.41 -18.05 -17.27
CA LEU A 301 2.65 -19.12 -18.26
C LEU A 301 3.81 -20.02 -17.83
N GLN A 302 4.89 -19.46 -17.28
CA GLN A 302 6.03 -20.22 -16.78
C GLN A 302 5.66 -21.06 -15.54
N ASP A 303 4.92 -20.49 -14.60
CA ASP A 303 4.47 -21.20 -13.40
C ASP A 303 3.54 -22.37 -13.76
N GLU A 304 2.63 -22.18 -14.73
CA GLU A 304 1.72 -23.22 -15.20
C GLU A 304 2.44 -24.37 -15.91
N GLU A 305 3.50 -24.08 -16.67
CA GLU A 305 4.38 -25.08 -17.27
C GLU A 305 5.14 -25.88 -16.20
N GLN A 306 5.65 -25.21 -15.15
CA GLN A 306 6.36 -25.88 -14.05
C GLN A 306 5.43 -26.74 -13.19
N GLN A 307 4.19 -26.31 -12.98
CA GLN A 307 3.20 -27.01 -12.15
C GLN A 307 2.47 -28.15 -12.89
N GLN A 308 2.77 -28.40 -14.17
CA GLN A 308 2.08 -29.40 -15.01
C GLN A 308 0.55 -29.29 -14.92
N SER A 309 0.02 -28.06 -15.03
CA SER A 309 -1.43 -27.82 -14.98
C SER A 309 -2.15 -28.55 -16.12
N ASN A 310 -2.81 -29.67 -15.80
CA ASN A 310 -3.41 -30.58 -16.80
C ASN A 310 -4.90 -30.27 -17.10
N SER A 311 -5.44 -29.16 -16.59
CA SER A 311 -6.83 -28.74 -16.79
C SER A 311 -6.92 -27.32 -17.32
N ILE A 312 -7.75 -27.12 -18.35
CA ILE A 312 -7.92 -25.79 -18.95
C ILE A 312 -8.60 -24.82 -17.96
N THR A 313 -9.30 -25.33 -16.93
CA THR A 313 -9.91 -24.51 -15.88
C THR A 313 -8.88 -23.89 -14.92
N GLN A 314 -7.66 -24.44 -14.84
CA GLN A 314 -6.58 -23.99 -13.96
C GLN A 314 -5.57 -23.05 -14.65
N MET A 315 -5.66 -22.92 -15.98
CA MET A 315 -4.71 -22.15 -16.79
C MET A 315 -5.18 -20.72 -17.07
N ILE A 316 -4.25 -19.77 -17.13
CA ILE A 316 -4.51 -18.40 -17.57
C ILE A 316 -4.90 -18.39 -19.06
N ARG A 317 -5.94 -17.63 -19.43
CA ARG A 317 -6.45 -17.60 -20.80
C ARG A 317 -5.67 -16.63 -21.66
N ASP A 318 -5.61 -15.39 -21.20
CA ASP A 318 -5.06 -14.27 -21.93
C ASP A 318 -4.70 -13.14 -20.96
N LYS A 319 -3.91 -12.19 -21.46
CA LYS A 319 -3.53 -10.97 -20.75
C LYS A 319 -4.75 -10.13 -20.34
N ASP A 320 -5.87 -10.24 -21.05
CA ASP A 320 -7.08 -9.47 -20.76
C ASP A 320 -7.73 -9.87 -19.44
N GLN A 321 -7.53 -11.10 -18.96
CA GLN A 321 -7.97 -11.50 -17.62
C GLN A 321 -7.27 -10.70 -16.52
N ILE A 322 -5.98 -10.37 -16.69
CA ILE A 322 -5.24 -9.54 -15.73
C ILE A 322 -5.72 -8.08 -15.82
N ASN A 323 -5.91 -7.57 -17.04
CA ASN A 323 -6.46 -6.22 -17.25
C ASN A 323 -7.86 -6.08 -16.64
N TYR A 324 -8.69 -7.12 -16.77
CA TYR A 324 -10.04 -7.14 -16.21
C TYR A 324 -10.03 -7.26 -14.69
N ALA A 325 -9.15 -8.09 -14.11
CA ALA A 325 -8.96 -8.17 -12.66
C ALA A 325 -8.54 -6.81 -12.08
N ARG A 326 -7.60 -6.10 -12.71
CA ARG A 326 -7.23 -4.73 -12.34
C ARG A 326 -8.40 -3.76 -12.43
N LYS A 327 -9.20 -3.85 -13.51
CA LYS A 327 -10.38 -3.00 -13.66
C LYS A 327 -11.40 -3.27 -12.57
N ILE A 328 -11.69 -4.53 -12.23
CA ILE A 328 -12.60 -4.87 -11.13
C ILE A 328 -12.10 -4.24 -9.84
N ASP A 329 -10.82 -4.39 -9.52
CA ASP A 329 -10.23 -3.84 -8.30
C ASP A 329 -10.40 -2.32 -8.23
N ILE A 330 -10.09 -1.64 -9.34
CA ILE A 330 -10.31 -0.20 -9.51
C ILE A 330 -11.80 0.16 -9.37
N TYR A 331 -12.73 -0.56 -10.02
CA TYR A 331 -14.16 -0.28 -9.93
C TYR A 331 -14.75 -0.60 -8.54
N SER A 332 -14.20 -1.56 -7.80
CA SER A 332 -14.60 -1.85 -6.43
C SER A 332 -14.10 -0.79 -5.46
N THR A 333 -12.95 -0.13 -5.67
CA THR A 333 -12.51 1.00 -4.81
C THR A 333 -13.06 2.37 -5.27
N VAL A 334 -13.40 2.54 -6.55
CA VAL A 334 -13.92 3.81 -7.10
C VAL A 334 -15.40 4.03 -6.78
N ASN A 335 -16.18 2.99 -6.47
CA ASN A 335 -17.60 3.11 -6.09
C ASN A 335 -17.86 3.21 -4.57
N ILE A 336 -16.81 3.20 -3.75
CA ILE A 336 -16.93 3.33 -2.29
C ILE A 336 -16.91 4.82 -1.96
N SER A 337 -17.97 5.31 -1.33
CA SER A 337 -18.03 6.69 -0.86
C SER A 337 -16.84 7.01 0.05
N LEU A 338 -16.45 8.28 0.14
CA LEU A 338 -15.37 8.68 1.04
C LEU A 338 -15.65 8.25 2.50
N GLN A 339 -16.93 8.27 2.92
CA GLN A 339 -17.37 7.84 4.24
C GLN A 339 -17.12 6.34 4.48
N GLU A 340 -17.46 5.49 3.52
CA GLU A 340 -17.22 4.05 3.60
C GLU A 340 -15.71 3.74 3.56
N GLN A 341 -14.91 4.50 2.81
CA GLN A 341 -13.44 4.39 2.83
C GLN A 341 -12.87 4.71 4.22
N TYR A 342 -13.37 5.75 4.89
CA TYR A 342 -12.99 6.04 6.28
C TYR A 342 -13.43 4.95 7.25
N PHE A 343 -14.66 4.45 7.10
CA PHE A 343 -15.17 3.37 7.94
C PHE A 343 -14.30 2.12 7.83
N GLU A 344 -13.85 1.78 6.63
CA GLU A 344 -12.91 0.68 6.40
C GLU A 344 -11.56 0.92 7.08
N LEU A 345 -11.00 2.13 6.98
CA LEU A 345 -9.76 2.46 7.69
C LEU A 345 -9.92 2.38 9.21
N MET A 346 -11.06 2.83 9.76
CA MET A 346 -11.37 2.69 11.19
C MET A 346 -11.50 1.22 11.61
N ASN A 347 -12.09 0.36 10.77
CA ASN A 347 -12.14 -1.08 11.02
C ASN A 347 -10.74 -1.72 11.00
N ARG A 348 -9.85 -1.26 10.10
CA ARG A 348 -8.44 -1.70 10.06
C ARG A 348 -7.69 -1.34 11.35
N THR A 349 -7.94 -0.17 11.94
CA THR A 349 -7.32 0.21 13.23
C THR A 349 -7.80 -0.63 14.41
N THR A 350 -9.06 -1.04 14.43
CA THR A 350 -9.67 -1.78 15.56
C THR A 350 -9.36 -3.27 15.55
N THR A 351 -9.03 -3.84 14.40
CA THR A 351 -8.77 -5.29 14.25
C THR A 351 -7.35 -5.71 14.64
N GLN A 352 -6.47 -4.78 15.08
CA GLN A 352 -5.04 -5.01 15.37
C GLN A 352 -4.21 -5.64 14.23
N ALA A 353 -4.84 -5.95 13.08
CA ALA A 353 -4.21 -6.61 11.95
C ALA A 353 -3.30 -5.68 11.13
N ASP A 354 -3.49 -4.37 11.28
CA ASP A 354 -2.88 -3.36 10.43
C ASP A 354 -2.11 -2.33 11.27
N GLY A 355 -0.92 -2.71 11.75
CA GLY A 355 -0.06 -1.87 12.57
C GLY A 355 0.50 -0.60 11.89
N TYR A 356 0.10 -0.33 10.64
CA TYR A 356 0.58 0.81 9.85
C TYR A 356 -0.26 2.08 10.03
N ILE A 357 -1.55 1.96 10.38
CA ILE A 357 -2.39 3.13 10.65
C ILE A 357 -2.21 3.52 12.11
N ALA A 358 -1.37 4.52 12.36
CA ALA A 358 -1.01 4.95 13.71
C ALA A 358 -2.16 5.68 14.41
N SER A 359 -2.88 6.55 13.70
CA SER A 359 -4.09 7.19 14.22
C SER A 359 -4.99 7.74 13.12
N ILE A 360 -6.29 7.81 13.44
CA ILE A 360 -7.30 8.51 12.63
C ILE A 360 -7.99 9.50 13.56
N THR A 361 -7.87 10.79 13.26
CA THR A 361 -8.42 11.86 14.07
C THR A 361 -9.52 12.58 13.29
N THR A 362 -10.72 12.56 13.86
CA THR A 362 -11.88 13.31 13.36
C THR A 362 -12.34 14.26 14.46
N THR A 363 -12.24 15.57 14.26
CA THR A 363 -12.83 16.55 15.17
C THR A 363 -14.03 17.21 14.52
N ARG A 364 -15.02 17.68 15.29
CA ARG A 364 -16.25 18.31 14.76
C ARG A 364 -15.98 19.53 13.87
N ALA A 365 -14.80 20.14 13.99
CA ALA A 365 -14.42 21.36 13.28
C ALA A 365 -13.34 21.14 12.20
N GLN A 366 -12.81 19.92 12.03
CA GLN A 366 -11.71 19.67 11.09
C GLN A 366 -11.98 18.46 10.22
N SER A 367 -11.51 18.56 8.97
CA SER A 367 -11.45 17.43 8.08
C SER A 367 -10.61 16.30 8.69
N PRO A 368 -10.91 15.03 8.40
CA PRO A 368 -10.19 13.93 9.01
C PRO A 368 -8.70 13.97 8.69
N MET A 369 -7.90 13.57 9.66
CA MET A 369 -6.46 13.42 9.56
C MET A 369 -6.11 11.97 9.80
N ILE A 370 -5.33 11.38 8.90
CA ILE A 370 -4.87 10.00 9.02
C ILE A 370 -3.36 10.02 9.12
N LEU A 371 -2.85 9.47 10.20
CA LEU A 371 -1.43 9.30 10.42
C LEU A 371 -1.05 7.85 10.13
N LEU A 372 -0.09 7.70 9.23
CA LEU A 372 0.41 6.42 8.77
C LEU A 372 1.87 6.26 9.21
N CYS A 373 2.16 5.21 9.96
CA CYS A 373 3.52 4.86 10.32
C CYS A 373 3.60 3.43 10.83
N ASP A 374 4.57 2.67 10.32
CA ASP A 374 4.95 1.39 10.90
C ASP A 374 5.82 1.59 12.16
N PRO A 375 5.67 0.78 13.22
CA PRO A 375 6.56 0.82 14.39
C PRO A 375 8.05 0.75 14.04
N VAL A 376 8.43 -0.03 13.02
CA VAL A 376 9.80 -0.14 12.52
C VAL A 376 10.26 1.18 11.90
N GLN A 377 9.40 1.87 11.14
CA GLN A 377 9.73 3.19 10.58
C GLN A 377 10.04 4.19 11.69
N ILE A 378 9.28 4.20 12.79
CA ILE A 378 9.57 5.05 13.95
C ILE A 378 10.93 4.72 14.57
N GLN A 379 11.24 3.44 14.75
CA GLN A 379 12.54 3.03 15.28
C GLN A 379 13.69 3.50 14.38
N GLU A 380 13.53 3.41 13.06
CA GLU A 380 14.52 3.91 12.12
C GLU A 380 14.65 5.44 12.15
N VAL A 381 13.55 6.20 12.31
CA VAL A 381 13.61 7.66 12.51
C VAL A 381 14.37 7.99 13.80
N ILE A 382 14.03 7.34 14.93
CA ILE A 382 14.72 7.56 16.21
C ILE A 382 16.22 7.26 16.08
N LYS A 383 16.57 6.13 15.47
CA LYS A 383 17.96 5.71 15.29
C LYS A 383 18.77 6.66 14.41
N ASN A 384 18.19 7.14 13.31
CA ASN A 384 18.91 7.92 12.30
C ASN A 384 18.87 9.43 12.53
N CYS A 385 17.86 9.95 13.23
CA CYS A 385 17.62 11.40 13.36
C CYS A 385 17.70 11.92 14.80
N CYS A 386 17.72 11.04 15.81
CA CYS A 386 17.59 11.42 17.22
C CYS A 386 18.78 11.00 18.09
N ASN A 387 19.94 10.67 17.50
CA ASN A 387 21.11 10.23 18.26
C ASN A 387 22.08 11.38 18.53
N PRO A 388 22.11 11.97 19.74
CA PRO A 388 22.96 13.13 20.02
C PRO A 388 24.46 12.83 19.90
N ASP A 389 24.85 11.56 20.04
CA ASP A 389 26.24 11.14 19.92
C ASP A 389 26.66 10.99 18.45
N CYS A 390 25.73 10.93 17.50
CA CYS A 390 26.06 10.71 16.09
C CYS A 390 26.35 12.03 15.36
N GLU A 391 27.60 12.25 14.95
CA GLU A 391 27.97 13.39 14.08
C GLU A 391 27.37 13.30 12.67
N GLU A 392 26.82 12.15 12.28
CA GLU A 392 26.22 11.91 10.96
C GLU A 392 24.70 11.67 11.04
N ASN A 393 24.00 12.31 11.99
CA ASN A 393 22.54 12.27 12.00
C ASN A 393 21.95 12.66 10.63
N SER A 394 20.80 12.08 10.33
CA SER A 394 19.99 12.50 9.21
C SER A 394 19.07 13.63 9.62
N ILE A 395 18.89 14.57 8.70
CA ILE A 395 17.87 15.61 8.83
C ILE A 395 16.54 14.97 8.41
N LEU A 396 15.52 15.08 9.27
CA LEU A 396 14.18 14.66 8.91
C LEU A 396 13.57 15.73 8.00
N GLY A 397 13.39 15.44 6.72
CA GLY A 397 12.69 16.34 5.80
C GLY A 397 11.19 16.21 5.94
N ILE A 398 10.45 17.31 5.85
CA ILE A 398 8.99 17.35 5.75
C ILE A 398 8.60 18.18 4.52
N ASP A 399 7.70 17.64 3.70
CA ASP A 399 7.20 18.32 2.50
C ASP A 399 5.82 17.78 2.13
N THR A 400 4.95 18.64 1.64
CA THR A 400 3.57 18.25 1.29
C THR A 400 3.46 18.04 -0.21
N THR A 401 3.07 16.84 -0.63
CA THR A 401 2.77 16.53 -2.04
C THR A 401 1.29 16.65 -2.36
N PHE A 402 1.03 16.98 -3.63
CA PHE A 402 -0.28 17.24 -4.23
C PHE A 402 -0.63 16.16 -5.26
N ASP A 403 -1.89 16.16 -5.69
CA ASP A 403 -2.40 15.40 -6.84
C ASP A 403 -2.32 13.87 -6.73
N LEU A 404 -2.16 13.33 -5.51
CA LEU A 404 -2.30 11.89 -5.25
C LEU A 404 -3.76 11.48 -5.02
N GLY A 405 -4.63 12.42 -4.66
CA GLY A 405 -6.05 12.21 -4.36
C GLY A 405 -6.76 13.54 -4.13
N THR A 406 -7.97 13.51 -3.57
CA THR A 406 -8.71 14.72 -3.13
C THR A 406 -8.20 15.28 -1.79
N PHE A 407 -6.98 14.92 -1.41
CA PHE A 407 -6.34 15.18 -0.12
C PHE A 407 -4.85 15.41 -0.33
N TYR A 408 -4.22 16.03 0.66
CA TYR A 408 -2.79 16.26 0.74
C TYR A 408 -2.11 15.08 1.43
N VAL A 409 -0.91 14.76 0.97
CA VAL A 409 -0.04 13.76 1.61
C VAL A 409 1.22 14.49 2.03
N THR A 410 1.55 14.44 3.32
CA THR A 410 2.73 15.08 3.90
C THR A 410 3.66 14.00 4.44
N PRO A 411 4.52 13.41 3.59
CA PRO A 411 5.53 12.47 4.05
C PRO A 411 6.65 13.19 4.81
N THR A 412 7.20 12.48 5.79
CA THR A 412 8.55 12.77 6.28
C THR A 412 9.56 11.83 5.64
N THR A 413 10.79 12.30 5.43
CA THR A 413 11.83 11.51 4.75
C THR A 413 13.18 11.70 5.41
N PHE A 414 14.01 10.66 5.45
CA PHE A 414 15.37 10.73 6.00
C PHE A 414 16.31 9.79 5.25
N ARG A 415 17.62 10.03 5.38
CA ARG A 415 18.64 9.13 4.84
C ARG A 415 18.97 8.04 5.86
N ASN A 416 18.85 6.76 5.52
CA ASN A 416 19.22 5.70 6.44
C ASN A 416 20.75 5.53 6.48
N ARG A 417 21.34 5.68 7.65
CA ARG A 417 22.80 5.68 7.88
C ARG A 417 23.36 4.29 8.20
N CYS A 418 22.50 3.29 8.42
CA CYS A 418 22.92 1.91 8.67
C CYS A 418 23.40 1.20 7.40
N VAL A 419 22.94 1.66 6.23
CA VAL A 419 23.17 1.03 4.94
C VAL A 419 23.59 2.04 3.87
N ARG A 420 24.28 1.58 2.83
CA ARG A 420 24.54 2.34 1.60
C ARG A 420 24.00 1.60 0.40
N GLN A 421 23.56 2.34 -0.61
CA GLN A 421 23.24 1.77 -1.90
C GLN A 421 24.51 1.23 -2.55
N VAL A 422 24.51 -0.04 -2.94
CA VAL A 422 25.65 -0.71 -3.57
C VAL A 422 26.06 0.00 -4.86
N ARG A 423 25.06 0.43 -5.65
CA ARG A 423 25.29 1.06 -6.96
C ARG A 423 25.92 2.44 -6.87
N THR A 424 25.46 3.27 -5.93
CA THR A 424 25.81 4.70 -5.89
C THR A 424 26.73 5.07 -4.73
N GLY A 425 26.81 4.23 -3.71
CA GLY A 425 27.50 4.51 -2.45
C GLY A 425 26.77 5.50 -1.53
N TYR A 426 25.66 6.10 -1.96
CA TYR A 426 24.89 7.02 -1.13
C TYR A 426 24.02 6.30 -0.10
N TYR A 427 23.76 6.98 1.01
CA TYR A 427 22.76 6.54 1.98
C TYR A 427 21.36 6.55 1.32
N PRO A 428 20.57 5.46 1.40
CA PRO A 428 19.26 5.42 0.77
C PRO A 428 18.28 6.36 1.46
N LEU A 429 17.39 6.95 0.67
CA LEU A 429 16.27 7.76 1.15
C LEU A 429 15.14 6.83 1.59
N MET A 430 14.61 7.06 2.79
CA MET A 430 13.52 6.29 3.38
C MET A 430 12.41 7.22 3.87
N SER A 431 11.22 6.66 3.98
CA SER A 431 10.04 7.32 4.53
C SER A 431 9.95 7.16 6.04
N GLY A 432 9.63 8.25 6.73
CA GLY A 432 9.18 8.24 8.12
C GLY A 432 7.64 8.26 8.19
N PRO A 433 7.07 8.77 9.30
CA PRO A 433 5.63 9.04 9.40
C PRO A 433 5.08 9.86 8.24
N VAL A 434 3.87 9.52 7.79
CA VAL A 434 3.15 10.21 6.72
C VAL A 434 1.81 10.68 7.24
N LEU A 435 1.46 11.93 6.97
CA LEU A 435 0.13 12.48 7.25
C LEU A 435 -0.69 12.56 5.96
N ILE A 436 -1.92 12.08 6.01
CA ILE A 436 -2.96 12.40 5.02
C ILE A 436 -3.94 13.38 5.65
N SER A 437 -4.14 14.53 5.00
CA SER A 437 -5.05 15.58 5.47
C SER A 437 -5.76 16.25 4.30
N TYR A 438 -6.90 16.90 4.55
CA TYR A 438 -7.63 17.66 3.53
C TYR A 438 -7.34 19.17 3.59
N ASN A 439 -6.53 19.58 4.58
CA ASN A 439 -6.13 20.96 4.80
C ASN A 439 -4.61 21.03 4.97
N LYS A 440 -4.01 22.14 4.51
CA LYS A 440 -2.59 22.49 4.69
C LYS A 440 -2.44 23.58 5.75
N ASN A 441 -2.98 23.32 6.94
CA ASN A 441 -3.00 24.29 8.03
C ASN A 441 -2.11 23.85 9.19
N PHE A 442 -1.95 24.76 10.14
CA PHE A 442 -1.14 24.56 11.33
C PHE A 442 -1.57 23.32 12.12
N GLU A 443 -2.88 23.05 12.21
CA GLU A 443 -3.43 21.95 12.99
C GLU A 443 -3.10 20.59 12.37
N ALA A 444 -3.17 20.47 11.04
CA ALA A 444 -2.75 19.27 10.33
C ALA A 444 -1.28 18.95 10.60
N TYR A 445 -0.39 19.91 10.39
CA TYR A 445 1.03 19.70 10.63
C TYR A 445 1.37 19.49 12.11
N SER A 446 0.64 20.16 13.02
CA SER A 446 0.77 19.95 14.46
C SER A 446 0.50 18.50 14.84
N HIS A 447 -0.52 17.87 14.26
CA HIS A 447 -0.85 16.48 14.55
C HIS A 447 0.32 15.51 14.21
N LEU A 448 0.96 15.71 13.06
CA LEU A 448 2.13 14.93 12.65
C LEU A 448 3.34 15.17 13.56
N LEU A 449 3.64 16.44 13.87
CA LEU A 449 4.83 16.80 14.64
C LEU A 449 4.69 16.45 16.13
N LEU A 450 3.49 16.55 16.71
CA LEU A 450 3.20 16.08 18.06
C LEU A 450 3.41 14.57 18.16
N TYR A 451 2.96 13.80 17.17
CA TYR A 451 3.23 12.36 17.15
C TYR A 451 4.73 12.05 17.13
N ILE A 452 5.50 12.73 16.27
CA ILE A 452 6.96 12.56 16.21
C ILE A 452 7.61 12.96 17.54
N GLN A 453 7.16 14.06 18.15
CA GLN A 453 7.63 14.49 19.46
C GLN A 453 7.34 13.43 20.54
N ASP A 454 6.12 12.90 20.59
CA ASP A 454 5.71 11.91 21.56
C ASP A 454 6.52 10.62 21.45
N VAL A 455 6.63 10.04 20.23
CA VAL A 455 7.37 8.79 20.05
C VAL A 455 8.87 8.94 20.32
N THR A 456 9.46 10.11 20.01
CA THR A 456 10.87 10.36 20.32
C THR A 456 11.09 10.58 21.82
N ASN A 457 10.21 11.32 22.49
CA ASN A 457 10.23 11.52 23.94
C ASN A 457 10.03 10.21 24.71
N THR A 458 9.09 9.35 24.26
CA THR A 458 8.88 8.01 24.85
C THR A 458 10.14 7.16 24.76
N ALA A 459 10.93 7.31 23.69
CA ALA A 459 12.23 6.65 23.55
C ALA A 459 13.37 7.32 24.36
N GLY A 460 13.08 8.39 25.12
CA GLY A 460 14.09 9.16 25.86
C GLY A 460 15.06 9.91 24.94
N LYS A 461 14.64 10.23 23.72
CA LYS A 461 15.44 10.89 22.69
C LYS A 461 14.76 12.18 22.23
N LYS A 462 15.48 12.99 21.46
CA LYS A 462 14.96 14.21 20.83
C LYS A 462 15.40 14.26 19.38
N LEU A 463 14.52 14.75 18.52
CA LEU A 463 14.87 15.00 17.13
C LEU A 463 15.93 16.11 17.06
N ILE A 464 17.05 15.83 16.37
CA ILE A 464 18.18 16.76 16.28
C ILE A 464 17.89 17.85 15.25
N ALA A 465 17.48 17.47 14.05
CA ALA A 465 17.22 18.40 12.97
C ALA A 465 16.01 18.02 12.12
N ILE A 466 15.28 19.03 11.68
CA ILE A 466 14.16 18.94 10.74
C ILE A 466 14.36 19.95 9.60
N GLY A 467 14.00 19.60 8.38
CA GLY A 467 14.13 20.48 7.22
C GLY A 467 12.83 20.62 6.44
N SER A 468 12.56 21.82 5.92
CA SER A 468 11.36 22.10 5.09
C SER A 468 11.62 23.11 3.97
N ASP A 469 10.64 23.30 3.10
CA ASP A 469 10.66 24.28 2.01
C ASP A 469 10.37 25.73 2.47
N GLY A 470 9.82 25.90 3.67
CA GLY A 470 9.45 27.19 4.26
C GLY A 470 7.96 27.51 4.25
N ASP A 471 7.08 26.52 4.04
CA ASP A 471 5.63 26.68 4.27
C ASP A 471 5.34 27.22 5.68
N GLY A 472 4.63 28.34 5.77
CA GLY A 472 4.43 29.06 7.03
C GLY A 472 3.67 28.26 8.08
N ALA A 473 2.74 27.39 7.68
CA ALA A 473 2.00 26.55 8.61
C ALA A 473 2.87 25.40 9.14
N ILE A 474 3.74 24.82 8.29
CA ILE A 474 4.77 23.87 8.72
C ILE A 474 5.73 24.54 9.71
N MET A 475 6.29 25.70 9.36
CA MET A 475 7.22 26.44 10.22
C MET A 475 6.60 26.73 11.60
N LYS A 476 5.36 27.21 11.62
CA LYS A 476 4.64 27.49 12.87
C LYS A 476 4.48 26.23 13.71
N ALA A 477 4.13 25.10 13.10
CA ALA A 477 3.98 23.82 13.80
C ALA A 477 5.33 23.32 14.36
N ILE A 478 6.42 23.43 13.60
CA ILE A 478 7.78 23.07 14.05
C ILE A 478 8.18 23.91 15.25
N ASN A 479 8.03 25.24 15.18
CA ASN A 479 8.39 26.14 16.26
C ASN A 479 7.56 25.92 17.54
N THR A 480 6.32 25.43 17.38
CA THR A 480 5.42 25.16 18.51
C THR A 480 5.78 23.85 19.22
N HIS A 481 5.98 22.76 18.47
CA HIS A 481 6.09 21.41 19.06
C HIS A 481 7.52 20.89 19.13
N LEU A 482 8.43 21.41 18.31
CA LEU A 482 9.82 20.96 18.21
C LEU A 482 10.81 22.10 18.52
N SER A 483 10.53 22.90 19.55
CA SER A 483 11.29 24.12 19.89
C SER A 483 12.78 23.90 20.20
N THR A 484 13.19 22.69 20.57
CA THR A 484 14.60 22.33 20.81
C THR A 484 15.29 21.67 19.62
N THR A 485 14.56 21.42 18.53
CA THR A 485 15.08 20.83 17.30
C THR A 485 15.58 21.93 16.37
N THR A 486 16.75 21.74 15.76
CA THR A 486 17.24 22.68 14.75
C THR A 486 16.41 22.58 13.48
N HIS A 487 15.72 23.66 13.11
CA HIS A 487 14.95 23.73 11.87
C HIS A 487 15.77 24.36 10.74
N LEU A 488 15.88 23.67 9.60
CA LEU A 488 16.56 24.15 8.41
C LEU A 488 15.58 24.49 7.29
N LEU A 489 15.81 25.63 6.64
CA LEU A 489 15.07 26.02 5.43
C LEU A 489 15.83 25.67 4.17
N CYS A 490 15.11 25.22 3.14
CA CYS A 490 15.68 24.97 1.83
C CYS A 490 16.26 26.26 1.24
N THR A 491 17.60 26.31 1.09
CA THR A 491 18.30 27.50 0.60
C THR A 491 17.83 27.90 -0.80
N ARG A 492 17.50 26.92 -1.65
CA ARG A 492 17.00 27.19 -3.00
C ARG A 492 15.63 27.87 -3.01
N HIS A 493 14.72 27.48 -2.10
CA HIS A 493 13.40 28.09 -2.02
C HIS A 493 13.49 29.52 -1.49
N VAL A 494 14.32 29.76 -0.47
CA VAL A 494 14.55 31.10 0.08
C VAL A 494 15.17 32.02 -0.97
N LEU A 495 16.19 31.56 -1.70
CA LEU A 495 16.81 32.33 -2.79
C LEU A 495 15.78 32.71 -3.85
N LYS A 496 14.99 31.75 -4.36
CA LYS A 496 13.95 32.00 -5.37
C LYS A 496 12.90 33.00 -4.89
N ASN A 497 12.53 32.95 -3.61
CA ASN A 497 11.56 33.88 -3.04
C ASN A 497 12.11 35.31 -2.99
N ILE A 498 13.36 35.49 -2.59
CA ILE A 498 14.03 36.81 -2.59
C ILE A 498 14.20 37.31 -4.02
N GLU A 499 14.63 36.46 -4.94
CA GLU A 499 14.76 36.80 -6.36
C GLU A 499 13.43 37.24 -6.98
N ARG A 500 12.34 36.51 -6.68
CA ARG A 500 10.98 36.87 -7.11
C ARG A 500 10.56 38.22 -6.53
N LYS A 501 10.79 38.48 -5.24
CA LYS A 501 10.46 39.76 -4.63
C LYS A 501 11.20 40.93 -5.30
N LEU A 502 12.50 40.77 -5.56
CA LEU A 502 13.30 41.77 -6.28
C LEU A 502 12.74 42.04 -7.69
N LYS A 503 12.26 41.01 -8.39
CA LYS A 503 11.58 41.16 -9.69
C LYS A 503 10.24 41.90 -9.56
N GLU A 504 9.43 41.58 -8.56
CA GLU A 504 8.16 42.29 -8.28
C GLU A 504 8.39 43.76 -7.96
N MET A 505 9.52 44.10 -7.34
CA MET A 505 9.95 45.46 -7.05
C MET A 505 10.67 46.15 -8.23
N ASN A 506 10.63 45.55 -9.44
CA ASN A 506 11.24 46.07 -10.67
C ASN A 506 12.76 46.29 -10.60
N SER A 507 13.48 45.51 -9.79
CA SER A 507 14.96 45.55 -9.75
C SER A 507 15.57 45.10 -11.08
N SER A 508 16.63 45.78 -11.51
CA SER A 508 17.40 45.39 -12.70
C SER A 508 18.07 44.04 -12.50
N GLU A 509 18.40 43.33 -13.59
CA GLU A 509 19.13 42.06 -13.50
C GLU A 509 20.50 42.22 -12.82
N CYS A 510 21.23 43.29 -13.17
CA CYS A 510 22.54 43.59 -12.57
C CYS A 510 22.45 43.82 -11.06
N ASP A 511 21.48 44.61 -10.61
CA ASP A 511 21.33 44.92 -9.19
C ASP A 511 20.84 43.71 -8.40
N ARG A 512 19.88 42.96 -8.95
CA ARG A 512 19.41 41.71 -8.36
C ARG A 512 20.55 40.71 -8.16
N ASP A 513 21.42 40.54 -9.14
CA ASP A 513 22.56 39.62 -9.04
C ASP A 513 23.55 40.03 -7.94
N LYS A 514 23.79 41.34 -7.77
CA LYS A 514 24.62 41.86 -6.67
C LYS A 514 24.00 41.58 -5.30
N ILE A 515 22.72 41.87 -5.14
CA ILE A 515 22.00 41.65 -3.88
C ILE A 515 22.00 40.16 -3.54
N ILE A 516 21.61 39.29 -4.48
CA ILE A 516 21.62 37.84 -4.27
C ILE A 516 23.03 37.32 -3.94
N SER A 517 24.08 37.82 -4.61
CA SER A 517 25.47 37.43 -4.33
C SER A 517 25.88 37.80 -2.91
N SER A 518 25.55 39.00 -2.45
CA SER A 518 25.81 39.44 -1.07
C SER A 518 25.07 38.62 -0.01
N ILE A 519 23.94 37.99 -0.35
CA ILE A 519 23.18 37.15 0.58
C ILE A 519 23.73 35.71 0.62
N PHE A 520 24.10 35.13 -0.53
CA PHE A 520 24.32 33.68 -0.66
C PHE A 520 25.71 33.23 -1.12
N TYR A 521 26.46 34.08 -1.85
CA TYR A 521 27.60 33.62 -2.65
C TYR A 521 28.92 34.32 -2.32
N ASP A 522 28.86 35.58 -1.90
CA ASP A 522 30.06 36.35 -1.57
C ASP A 522 30.77 35.76 -0.34
N LYS A 523 32.06 36.08 -0.23
CA LYS A 523 32.90 35.60 0.88
C LYS A 523 32.33 36.02 2.24
N ASP A 524 31.85 37.25 2.33
CA ASP A 524 31.23 37.84 3.51
C ASP A 524 29.69 37.90 3.32
N SER A 525 29.11 36.78 2.85
CA SER A 525 27.67 36.67 2.60
C SER A 525 26.87 36.40 3.87
N LEU A 526 25.64 36.92 3.93
CA LEU A 526 24.75 36.76 5.10
C LEU A 526 24.54 35.31 5.51
N ILE A 527 24.36 34.40 4.54
CA ILE A 527 24.13 32.98 4.85
C ILE A 527 25.35 32.32 5.52
N SER A 528 26.54 32.91 5.37
CA SER A 528 27.79 32.40 5.92
C SER A 528 28.03 32.86 7.37
N ALA A 529 27.13 33.65 7.95
CA ALA A 529 27.23 34.07 9.35
C ALA A 529 27.36 32.87 10.31
N GLU A 530 28.20 33.05 11.33
CA GLU A 530 28.54 32.00 12.32
C GLU A 530 27.83 32.21 13.66
N SER A 531 27.14 33.35 13.83
CA SER A 531 26.29 33.68 14.97
C SER A 531 25.30 34.77 14.58
N ASP A 532 24.34 35.05 15.45
CA ASP A 532 23.38 36.14 15.27
C ASP A 532 24.09 37.50 15.24
N GLU A 533 25.13 37.70 16.06
CA GLU A 533 25.92 38.93 16.08
C GLU A 533 26.76 39.08 14.81
N HIS A 534 27.30 37.98 14.28
CA HIS A 534 28.00 38.01 13.00
C HIS A 534 27.02 38.31 11.86
N TYR A 535 25.80 37.77 11.91
CA TYR A 535 24.74 38.13 10.97
C TYR A 535 24.42 39.62 11.02
N ASP A 536 24.24 40.19 12.21
CA ASP A 536 23.92 41.62 12.39
C ASP A 536 25.04 42.51 11.83
N LEU A 537 26.30 42.17 12.11
CA LEU A 537 27.45 42.89 11.56
C LEU A 537 27.50 42.83 10.02
N LEU A 538 27.25 41.65 9.43
CA LEU A 538 27.21 41.51 7.97
C LEU A 538 26.03 42.28 7.37
N PHE A 539 24.87 42.26 8.02
CA PHE A 539 23.68 42.97 7.57
C PHE A 539 23.89 44.49 7.57
N GLU A 540 24.50 45.04 8.62
CA GLU A 540 24.89 46.45 8.69
C GLU A 540 25.89 46.83 7.60
N ASN A 541 26.90 45.98 7.34
CA ASN A 541 27.89 46.23 6.28
C ASN A 541 27.28 46.20 4.86
N LEU A 542 26.18 45.47 4.67
CA LEU A 542 25.47 45.40 3.40
C LEU A 542 24.46 46.54 3.22
N HIS A 543 24.20 47.34 4.25
CA HIS A 543 23.19 48.39 4.23
C HIS A 543 23.44 49.42 3.11
N ASP A 544 24.67 49.92 2.98
CA ASP A 544 25.02 50.89 1.93
C ASP A 544 24.91 50.28 0.53
N LEU A 545 25.39 49.04 0.36
CA LEU A 545 25.28 48.30 -0.90
C LEU A 545 23.81 48.13 -1.32
N TRP A 546 22.94 47.79 -0.37
CA TRP A 546 21.53 47.56 -0.65
C TRP A 546 20.77 48.87 -0.84
N ASN A 547 21.14 49.97 -0.20
CA ASN A 547 20.53 51.28 -0.50
C ASN A 547 20.91 51.79 -1.90
N ASP A 548 22.10 51.47 -2.38
CA ASP A 548 22.57 51.88 -3.71
C ASP A 548 21.98 51.03 -4.86
N HIS A 549 21.61 49.77 -4.57
CA HIS A 549 21.24 48.79 -5.60
C HIS A 549 19.83 48.19 -5.45
N ALA A 550 19.29 48.12 -4.23
CA ALA A 550 17.97 47.54 -4.00
C ALA A 550 16.88 48.59 -4.23
N PRO A 551 15.70 48.17 -4.73
CA PRO A 551 14.54 49.07 -4.77
C PRO A 551 14.11 49.52 -3.37
N ASP A 552 13.55 50.73 -3.29
CA ASP A 552 13.03 51.31 -2.05
C ASP A 552 12.12 50.32 -1.29
N GLY A 553 12.34 50.17 0.02
CA GLY A 553 11.58 49.26 0.87
C GLY A 553 12.08 47.81 0.91
N PHE A 554 13.09 47.44 0.10
CA PHE A 554 13.62 46.07 0.10
C PHE A 554 14.30 45.72 1.41
N VAL A 555 15.11 46.63 1.96
CA VAL A 555 15.89 46.40 3.19
C VAL A 555 14.95 46.14 4.38
N GLU A 556 13.90 46.96 4.52
CA GLU A 556 12.86 46.81 5.53
C GLU A 556 12.11 45.50 5.36
N TRP A 557 11.66 45.20 4.14
CA TRP A 557 10.97 43.94 3.84
C TRP A 557 11.84 42.72 4.15
N PHE A 558 13.13 42.75 3.80
CA PHE A 558 14.05 41.65 4.05
C PHE A 558 14.24 41.45 5.54
N ARG A 559 14.48 42.53 6.30
CA ARG A 559 14.61 42.49 7.75
C ARG A 559 13.35 41.89 8.38
N ASP A 560 12.17 42.42 8.06
CA ASP A 560 10.91 42.01 8.67
C ASP A 560 10.54 40.54 8.35
N TYR A 561 10.89 40.05 7.15
CA TYR A 561 10.45 38.73 6.69
C TYR A 561 11.50 37.62 6.80
N TYR A 562 12.79 37.97 6.76
CA TYR A 562 13.90 37.02 6.66
C TYR A 562 14.92 37.08 7.79
N GLU A 563 15.02 38.15 8.58
CA GLU A 563 16.03 38.22 9.65
C GLU A 563 15.94 37.01 10.60
N TYR A 564 14.75 36.76 11.14
CA TYR A 564 14.52 35.61 12.02
C TYR A 564 14.86 34.28 11.33
N LYS A 565 14.42 34.11 10.07
CA LYS A 565 14.64 32.89 9.28
C LYS A 565 16.11 32.65 9.00
N PHE A 566 16.88 33.71 8.78
CA PHE A 566 18.31 33.58 8.57
C PHE A 566 19.01 33.13 9.85
N LYS A 567 18.87 33.91 10.93
CA LYS A 567 19.49 33.66 12.23
C LYS A 567 19.19 32.24 12.74
N HIS A 568 17.96 31.78 12.60
CA HIS A 568 17.54 30.50 13.19
C HIS A 568 17.59 29.30 12.24
N ASN A 569 17.51 29.50 10.91
CA ASN A 569 17.26 28.39 9.97
C ASN A 569 18.20 28.27 8.77
N LEU A 570 19.05 29.26 8.48
CA LEU A 570 19.87 29.28 7.26
C LEU A 570 21.36 29.47 7.50
N ILE A 571 21.75 30.26 8.52
CA ILE A 571 23.15 30.62 8.73
C ILE A 571 24.03 29.40 9.06
N ALA A 572 25.35 29.59 9.03
CA ALA A 572 26.30 28.48 9.20
C ALA A 572 26.14 27.78 10.57
N SER A 573 25.85 28.53 11.64
CA SER A 573 25.63 27.96 12.98
C SER A 573 24.44 26.98 13.01
N ALA A 574 23.29 27.37 12.46
CA ALA A 574 22.11 26.51 12.36
C ALA A 574 22.41 25.24 11.55
N ARG A 575 23.10 25.38 10.41
CA ARG A 575 23.51 24.24 9.58
C ARG A 575 24.45 23.29 10.32
N GLN A 576 25.42 23.82 11.07
CA GLN A 576 26.35 23.02 11.86
C GLN A 576 25.67 22.28 13.02
N GLN A 577 24.72 22.92 13.72
CA GLN A 577 23.91 22.28 14.76
C GLN A 577 23.10 21.09 14.22
N ALA A 578 22.65 21.18 12.96
CA ALA A 578 21.97 20.10 12.27
C ALA A 578 22.91 19.01 11.70
N GLY A 579 24.23 19.13 11.90
CA GLY A 579 25.23 18.15 11.45
C GLY A 579 25.76 18.38 10.03
N ILE A 580 25.46 19.52 9.38
CA ILE A 580 26.06 19.88 8.08
C ILE A 580 27.48 20.41 8.33
N LYS A 581 28.48 19.73 7.77
CA LYS A 581 29.89 20.10 7.96
C LYS A 581 30.25 21.32 7.09
N PRO A 582 31.00 22.32 7.62
CA PRO A 582 31.38 23.52 6.86
C PRO A 582 32.16 23.22 5.57
N ASN A 583 32.95 22.14 5.59
CA ASN A 583 33.75 21.66 4.46
C ASN A 583 33.14 20.44 3.77
N ASP A 584 31.83 20.21 3.90
CA ASP A 584 31.19 19.13 3.16
C ASP A 584 31.35 19.39 1.65
N LYS A 585 32.15 18.53 1.01
CA LYS A 585 32.51 18.60 -0.41
C LYS A 585 31.28 18.52 -1.32
N TYR A 586 30.14 18.01 -0.82
CA TYR A 586 28.97 17.71 -1.63
C TYR A 586 27.87 18.76 -1.50
N THR A 587 27.53 19.24 -0.29
CA THR A 587 26.52 20.29 -0.10
C THR A 587 26.71 21.04 1.23
N PRO A 588 27.22 22.28 1.25
CA PRO A 588 27.30 23.08 2.47
C PRO A 588 25.93 23.64 2.91
N PHE A 589 24.88 23.46 2.12
CA PHE A 589 23.53 23.98 2.33
C PHE A 589 22.50 22.86 2.42
N TYR A 590 21.36 23.15 3.02
CA TYR A 590 20.22 22.26 3.03
C TYR A 590 19.32 22.47 1.80
N TYR A 591 18.94 21.36 1.18
CA TYR A 591 18.02 21.34 0.05
C TYR A 591 16.97 20.25 0.25
N THR A 592 15.73 20.51 -0.16
CA THR A 592 14.58 19.58 -0.13
C THR A 592 14.58 18.60 -1.30
N ASN A 593 15.72 18.37 -1.96
CA ASN A 593 15.81 17.45 -3.10
C ASN A 593 15.38 16.02 -2.74
N ASP A 594 15.62 15.61 -1.50
CA ASP A 594 15.20 14.32 -0.98
C ASP A 594 13.68 14.23 -0.93
N ASN A 595 13.03 15.21 -0.34
CA ASN A 595 11.56 15.33 -0.32
C ASN A 595 10.97 15.35 -1.73
N GLU A 596 11.50 16.18 -2.63
CA GLU A 596 11.05 16.28 -4.01
C GLU A 596 11.22 14.94 -4.76
N SER A 597 12.32 14.23 -4.53
CA SER A 597 12.57 12.90 -5.11
C SER A 597 11.58 11.86 -4.60
N PHE A 598 11.25 11.90 -3.30
CA PHE A 598 10.26 11.02 -2.71
C PHE A 598 8.85 11.31 -3.22
N ASN A 599 8.48 12.59 -3.29
CA ASN A 599 7.20 13.03 -3.84
C ASN A 599 7.06 12.61 -5.30
N HIS A 600 8.13 12.72 -6.09
CA HIS A 600 8.17 12.21 -7.46
C HIS A 600 8.01 10.67 -7.53
N LYS A 601 8.61 9.93 -6.58
CA LYS A 601 8.39 8.47 -6.46
C LYS A 601 6.91 8.16 -6.22
N LEU A 602 6.26 8.85 -5.28
CA LEU A 602 4.83 8.67 -4.99
C LEU A 602 3.96 8.99 -6.22
N LYS A 603 4.22 10.11 -6.91
CA LYS A 603 3.49 10.47 -8.13
C LYS A 603 3.70 9.46 -9.26
N ASN A 604 4.90 8.90 -9.40
CA ASN A 604 5.14 7.82 -10.36
C ASN A 604 4.37 6.55 -10.01
N GLU A 605 4.27 6.18 -8.74
CA GLU A 605 3.51 5.00 -8.31
C GLU A 605 2.01 5.12 -8.58
N THR A 606 1.48 6.35 -8.63
CA THR A 606 0.09 6.62 -9.03
C THR A 606 -0.08 6.88 -10.53
N ASP A 607 0.96 6.71 -11.34
CA ASP A 607 1.00 7.09 -12.76
C ASP A 607 0.58 8.55 -12.99
N TRP A 608 0.91 9.45 -12.06
CA TRP A 608 0.54 10.87 -12.07
C TRP A 608 -0.98 11.11 -12.10
N THR A 609 -1.75 10.14 -11.59
CA THR A 609 -3.21 10.23 -11.49
C THR A 609 -3.66 10.21 -10.04
N THR A 610 -4.79 10.86 -9.77
CA THR A 610 -5.42 10.80 -8.46
C THR A 610 -5.99 9.40 -8.20
N LYS A 611 -5.88 8.93 -6.96
CA LYS A 611 -6.40 7.63 -6.52
C LYS A 611 -7.31 7.79 -5.28
N PRO A 612 -8.23 6.84 -5.05
CA PRO A 612 -9.00 6.77 -3.80
C PRO A 612 -8.10 6.66 -2.56
N LEU A 613 -8.61 7.11 -1.42
CA LEU A 613 -7.90 7.15 -0.14
C LEU A 613 -7.35 5.78 0.26
N LEU A 614 -8.17 4.73 0.19
CA LEU A 614 -7.75 3.37 0.54
C LEU A 614 -6.56 2.90 -0.30
N GLN A 615 -6.57 3.17 -1.62
CA GLN A 615 -5.48 2.79 -2.50
C GLN A 615 -4.18 3.52 -2.17
N ILE A 616 -4.26 4.80 -1.78
CA ILE A 616 -3.09 5.57 -1.35
C ILE A 616 -2.53 5.02 -0.03
N VAL A 617 -3.38 4.68 0.94
CA VAL A 617 -2.94 4.07 2.21
C VAL A 617 -2.22 2.74 1.95
N GLU A 618 -2.80 1.87 1.12
CA GLU A 618 -2.19 0.57 0.76
C GLU A 618 -0.90 0.72 -0.05
N MET A 619 -0.81 1.73 -0.92
CA MET A 619 0.41 2.06 -1.65
C MET A 619 1.52 2.48 -0.69
N LEU A 620 1.23 3.43 0.22
CA LEU A 620 2.20 3.91 1.21
C LEU A 620 2.67 2.79 2.14
N GLN A 621 1.75 1.93 2.58
CA GLN A 621 2.06 0.75 3.38
C GLN A 621 3.01 -0.21 2.65
N ARG A 622 2.72 -0.52 1.38
CA ARG A 622 3.60 -1.38 0.56
C ARG A 622 4.97 -0.73 0.34
N SER A 623 5.05 0.58 0.15
CA SER A 623 6.34 1.29 0.04
C SER A 623 7.15 1.15 1.33
N ALA A 624 6.54 1.37 2.50
CA ALA A 624 7.20 1.21 3.80
C ALA A 624 7.72 -0.23 4.02
N GLN A 625 6.89 -1.23 3.76
CA GLN A 625 7.26 -2.65 3.85
C GLN A 625 8.38 -3.03 2.87
N THR A 626 8.40 -2.41 1.68
CA THR A 626 9.48 -2.61 0.70
C THR A 626 10.80 -2.05 1.21
N GLU A 627 10.77 -0.86 1.82
CA GLU A 627 11.96 -0.23 2.42
C GLU A 627 12.54 -1.09 3.55
N GLU A 628 11.69 -1.62 4.43
CA GLU A 628 12.10 -2.57 5.47
C GLU A 628 12.69 -3.86 4.86
N THR A 629 12.01 -4.43 3.85
CA THR A 629 12.50 -5.64 3.16
C THR A 629 13.89 -5.42 2.58
N LEU A 630 14.18 -4.25 2.01
CA LEU A 630 15.51 -3.92 1.49
C LEU A 630 16.56 -3.83 2.60
N LEU A 631 16.20 -3.32 3.79
CA LEU A 631 17.09 -3.37 4.98
C LEU A 631 17.40 -4.82 5.36
N ILE A 632 16.40 -5.69 5.43
CA ILE A 632 16.60 -7.09 5.79
C ILE A 632 17.45 -7.83 4.74
N ARG A 633 17.22 -7.56 3.45
CA ARG A 633 18.04 -8.13 2.37
C ARG A 633 19.51 -7.73 2.48
N SER A 634 19.80 -6.52 2.95
CA SER A 634 21.18 -6.07 3.19
C SER A 634 21.92 -6.93 4.23
N MET A 635 21.20 -7.49 5.22
CA MET A 635 21.75 -8.42 6.22
C MET A 635 22.17 -9.75 5.59
N GLN A 636 21.55 -10.14 4.48
CA GLN A 636 21.83 -11.37 3.73
C GLN A 636 22.85 -11.14 2.59
N GLN A 637 23.39 -9.93 2.45
CA GLN A 637 24.30 -9.53 1.36
C GLN A 637 23.67 -9.60 -0.03
N ILE A 638 22.35 -9.47 -0.11
CA ILE A 638 21.61 -9.46 -1.37
C ILE A 638 20.80 -8.17 -1.52
N GLY A 639 20.45 -7.82 -2.75
CA GLY A 639 19.67 -6.63 -3.05
C GLY A 639 20.53 -5.38 -3.19
N GLU A 640 19.90 -4.22 -3.04
CA GLU A 640 20.48 -2.94 -3.46
C GLU A 640 21.30 -2.24 -2.37
N PHE A 641 21.24 -2.72 -1.13
CA PHE A 641 21.84 -2.10 0.04
C PHE A 641 22.93 -2.97 0.67
N SER A 642 23.97 -2.33 1.19
CA SER A 642 25.04 -2.96 1.97
C SER A 642 25.17 -2.30 3.35
N LEU A 643 25.35 -3.09 4.40
CA LEU A 643 25.52 -2.62 5.77
C LEU A 643 26.83 -1.83 5.97
N VAL A 644 26.79 -0.82 6.83
CA VAL A 644 27.90 0.11 7.08
C VAL A 644 28.38 0.03 8.53
N GLY A 645 29.70 0.12 8.71
CA GLY A 645 30.34 0.29 10.02
C GLY A 645 29.92 -0.77 11.04
N GLN A 646 29.50 -0.33 12.23
CA GLN A 646 29.07 -1.22 13.31
C GLN A 646 27.88 -2.13 12.96
N PHE A 647 27.12 -1.82 11.91
CA PHE A 647 25.98 -2.63 11.49
C PHE A 647 26.39 -3.84 10.66
N GLN A 648 27.64 -3.91 10.20
CA GLN A 648 28.19 -5.10 9.52
C GLN A 648 28.17 -6.35 10.41
N LYS A 649 28.11 -6.20 11.74
CA LYS A 649 27.91 -7.34 12.67
C LYS A 649 26.60 -8.11 12.45
N PHE A 650 25.65 -7.51 11.73
CA PHE A 650 24.37 -8.11 11.36
C PHE A 650 24.40 -8.76 9.97
N GLN A 651 25.56 -8.80 9.32
CA GLN A 651 25.74 -9.44 8.03
C GLN A 651 25.91 -10.95 8.20
N TYR A 652 25.11 -11.71 7.47
CA TYR A 652 25.15 -13.17 7.42
C TYR A 652 25.33 -13.64 5.98
N ASP A 653 25.99 -14.77 5.81
CA ASP A 653 25.95 -15.50 4.54
C ASP A 653 24.52 -16.02 4.28
N THR A 654 24.09 -16.05 3.02
CA THR A 654 22.72 -16.46 2.65
C THR A 654 22.41 -17.89 3.10
N ILE A 655 23.37 -18.82 3.06
CA ILE A 655 23.19 -20.20 3.50
C ILE A 655 22.98 -20.22 5.03
N ILE A 656 23.79 -19.46 5.76
CA ILE A 656 23.68 -19.36 7.23
C ILE A 656 22.34 -18.73 7.62
N TRP A 657 21.92 -17.67 6.94
CA TRP A 657 20.63 -17.01 7.19
C TRP A 657 19.45 -17.95 6.93
N ASN A 658 19.49 -18.69 5.82
CA ASN A 658 18.45 -19.64 5.47
C ASN A 658 18.40 -20.83 6.43
N GLY A 659 19.51 -21.19 7.07
CA GLY A 659 19.57 -22.20 8.12
C GLY A 659 18.99 -21.77 9.47
N LYS A 660 18.70 -20.47 9.68
CA LYS A 660 18.11 -19.95 10.93
C LYS A 660 16.61 -20.22 11.01
N SER A 661 16.11 -20.45 12.23
CA SER A 661 14.67 -20.50 12.49
C SER A 661 14.02 -19.12 12.35
N ASP A 662 12.70 -19.07 12.23
CA ASP A 662 11.98 -17.81 12.12
C ASP A 662 12.07 -16.96 13.40
N ASP A 663 12.14 -17.59 14.57
CA ASP A 663 12.39 -16.91 15.85
C ASP A 663 13.78 -16.28 15.90
N GLU A 664 14.80 -16.99 15.43
CA GLU A 664 16.16 -16.47 15.37
C GLU A 664 16.25 -15.28 14.41
N ARG A 665 15.63 -15.38 13.23
CA ARG A 665 15.57 -14.29 12.26
C ARG A 665 14.85 -13.08 12.86
N THR A 666 13.72 -13.29 13.51
CA THR A 666 12.93 -12.22 14.14
C THR A 666 13.74 -11.50 15.22
N ASN A 667 14.43 -12.25 16.10
CA ASN A 667 15.31 -11.68 17.11
C ASN A 667 16.48 -10.89 16.50
N ILE A 668 17.07 -11.38 15.43
CA ILE A 668 18.15 -10.67 14.72
C ILE A 668 17.65 -9.36 14.11
N LYS A 669 16.48 -9.37 13.46
CA LYS A 669 15.84 -8.16 12.91
C LYS A 669 15.56 -7.13 14.02
N GLN A 670 14.94 -7.58 15.11
CA GLN A 670 14.64 -6.72 16.25
C GLN A 670 15.92 -6.07 16.81
N LYS A 671 16.97 -6.86 17.04
CA LYS A 671 18.27 -6.33 17.49
C LYS A 671 18.90 -5.33 16.51
N PHE A 672 18.72 -5.53 15.22
CA PHE A 672 19.18 -4.58 14.20
C PHE A 672 18.43 -3.25 14.33
N HIS A 673 17.11 -3.27 14.48
CA HIS A 673 16.30 -2.07 14.65
C HIS A 673 16.57 -1.35 15.98
N GLU A 674 16.82 -2.08 17.07
CA GLU A 674 17.12 -1.52 18.39
C GLU A 674 18.55 -0.95 18.51
N THR A 675 19.50 -1.45 17.71
CA THR A 675 20.91 -1.03 17.80
C THR A 675 21.09 0.45 17.42
N GLN A 676 21.58 1.24 18.36
CA GLN A 676 21.92 2.66 18.18
C GLN A 676 23.36 2.83 17.67
N PHE A 677 23.66 3.95 16.98
CA PHE A 677 25.03 4.33 16.65
C PHE A 677 25.84 4.56 17.93
N VAL A 678 26.97 3.87 18.07
CA VAL A 678 27.92 4.07 19.17
C VAL A 678 29.04 4.97 18.66
N THR A 679 29.35 6.04 19.37
CA THR A 679 30.60 6.77 19.11
C THR A 679 31.77 5.98 19.67
N SER A 680 32.76 5.71 18.82
CA SER A 680 34.12 5.56 19.32
C SER A 680 34.59 6.95 19.77
N HIS A 681 34.24 7.37 20.98
CA HIS A 681 35.08 8.35 21.66
C HIS A 681 36.47 7.71 21.75
N PRO A 682 37.54 8.28 21.15
CA PRO A 682 38.87 7.84 21.47
C PRO A 682 39.06 8.16 22.95
N GLN A 683 38.86 7.17 23.81
CA GLN A 683 39.48 7.13 25.12
C GLN A 683 40.94 7.49 24.86
N ARG A 684 41.34 8.69 25.29
CA ARG A 684 42.74 9.08 25.36
C ARG A 684 43.41 7.98 26.17
N ARG A 685 44.03 7.01 25.51
CA ARG A 685 44.96 6.12 26.19
C ARG A 685 46.00 7.04 26.81
N PRO A 686 46.29 6.94 28.12
CA PRO A 686 47.43 7.62 28.69
C PRO A 686 48.62 7.24 27.82
N LEU A 687 49.37 8.24 27.34
CA LEU A 687 50.63 8.03 26.65
C LEU A 687 51.46 7.09 27.52
N ALA A 688 51.60 5.84 27.08
CA ALA A 688 52.59 4.94 27.64
C ALA A 688 53.94 5.56 27.27
N ILE A 689 54.62 6.10 28.28
CA ILE A 689 56.01 6.51 28.18
C ILE A 689 56.80 5.24 27.88
N ASP A 690 57.25 5.08 26.64
CA ASP A 690 58.15 4.01 26.23
C ASP A 690 59.55 4.27 26.84
N PRO A 691 60.07 3.42 27.75
CA PRO A 691 61.38 3.62 28.35
C PRO A 691 62.55 3.26 27.42
N SER A 692 62.30 2.92 26.15
CA SER A 692 63.33 2.36 25.26
C SER A 692 63.89 3.33 24.20
N ALA A 693 63.45 4.60 24.18
CA ALA A 693 64.02 5.62 23.30
C ALA A 693 65.38 6.13 23.82
N GLY A 694 66.39 5.26 23.81
CA GLY A 694 67.70 5.56 24.37
C GLY A 694 68.81 4.60 23.98
N LYS A 695 68.88 4.12 22.73
CA LYS A 695 70.11 3.48 22.21
C LYS A 695 70.44 3.95 20.79
N LYS A 696 71.59 4.62 20.66
CA LYS A 696 72.18 5.11 19.40
C LYS A 696 72.58 3.94 18.48
N PRO A 697 72.50 4.11 17.15
CA PRO A 697 72.92 3.10 16.18
C PRO A 697 74.44 3.13 16.00
N GLY A 698 75.11 2.00 16.22
CA GLY A 698 76.54 1.86 15.94
C GLY A 698 77.27 0.91 16.88
N ALA A 699 77.01 -0.40 16.78
CA ALA A 699 77.94 -1.43 17.23
C ALA A 699 77.66 -2.73 16.46
N SER A 700 78.55 -3.06 15.53
CA SER A 700 78.62 -4.35 14.85
C SER A 700 79.17 -5.38 15.83
N THR A 701 78.52 -6.54 15.99
CA THR A 701 79.21 -7.83 16.09
C THR A 701 78.27 -9.03 15.94
N ARG A 702 78.58 -9.82 14.91
CA ARG A 702 78.80 -11.28 14.88
C ARG A 702 77.63 -12.25 15.17
N ASN A 703 77.30 -13.00 14.11
CA ASN A 703 76.65 -14.31 14.11
C ASN A 703 77.20 -15.27 15.18
N THR A 704 76.28 -15.93 15.88
CA THR A 704 76.42 -17.34 16.27
C THR A 704 75.03 -18.00 16.27
N LYS A 705 74.91 -19.08 15.48
CA LYS A 705 73.92 -20.15 15.63
C LYS A 705 73.98 -20.67 17.08
N THR A 706 72.89 -21.18 17.66
CA THR A 706 72.45 -22.60 17.66
C THR A 706 71.42 -22.84 18.77
N VAL A 707 70.45 -23.72 18.48
CA VAL A 707 69.41 -24.38 19.30
C VAL A 707 68.22 -23.53 19.74
#